data_AF-A0A3Q3WF57-F1
#
_entry.id   AF-A0A3Q3WF57-F1
#
_cell.length_a   1.000
_cell.length_b   1.000
_cell.length_c   1.000
_cell.angle_alpha   90.00
_cell.angle_beta   90.00
_cell.angle_gamma   90.00
#
_symmetry.space_group_name_H-M   'P 1'
#
loop_
_entity.id
_entity.type
_entity.pdbx_description
1 polymer ?
#
loop_
_entity_poly.entity_id
_entity_poly.type
_entity_poly.pdbx_seq_one_letter_code
_entity_poly.pdbx_strand_id
1 'polypeptide(L)'
;MTDQGNNNQNISCNPFAALFSSLADAKQFASGQKPQQLSSELQSESENSVSDSVDDNDDSVAEISRSFRSRQELCEQLNVNHMIQRIFLITLDNSDPSLRGGNGIPPRCVYLEEMAADLDGQDWLDMDNIEQALFSRLLLLEPGNHLIYMTSCSTVNLSADRDAGEKSALPYLFACYQRAKEEVTKVPEKLLSFAVRCKNLTVSNTRTVLLTPEIYISQNVYEQLLDLFLEGFNGTQREEIVEFVEEVIAGILLDQEVRTFEEVIVPVLDIFQGRVKDLDLCQPLLYTYLDILIYFSHNKDIAKVLGEHIQPKDPANALQYQKSLLGAVLSISCLLKTPGVVEGHGYFLNPSRSSAQETKVQEANIHHFMGQFHEKLHQILKNLLQRSGETRHLLLSWLGSCLQANAGRAKIWTNQTFASDAFFLNLGAALVKLCQPFCKPRSPKLLTFNPTYCALKELSEEERRNRNVHATGLDKETCLIPVPPQQLVESAQSYSLLTENLILTQLTLHLGFHRLHEQMVKMNQSLHQLQVTWQEAQRTGIPMSEQLLEQFEHLMIVYLSTKAATTQPAMLQCCLNLQTSTSALLVQLGMGNQGPEHVALSFPLPPLQNTMLCYVPEFFVENMGDFLIFLRRFADDILETCAESLETILDFITVFMGSVERMKNPHLRAKLAEVLEAVMPHMEPVAPGAVQPIMFQRERVFCSYKHAPQLAEALITVFVDIEFTGDPHQFEQKFNYRRPMYPILKYMWGKENYRESIKHLAHYASENLEAMNAPLFLRFLNLLMNDAIFLLDEAIQYLSKIKVLQLERDRGEWEGLAPDARREKESNLQMFGQLGRFHNIMSNETIGTLAFLTLEIKGIFVHPFLAERIISMLNYFLQHLVGPKMGALKVKDFSEFDFKPQQLVSDICTIYLNLGDEENFCATVPKDGRSYSPTLFSQTVRVLKKINKPGDMILAFGFLADKIKSHADRQQQEEETYSDAPDEFLDPIMSTLMLDPVLLPSSNVTVDRSTIARHLLSDQSDPFNRSPLTMDQIRPNEELKKKILQWLDEHKQKRLQLGPSG
;
A
#
# COMPACT_ATOMS: atom_id res chain seq x y z
N MET A 1 -30.45 -16.92 -53.35
CA MET A 1 -31.72 -16.15 -53.31
C MET A 1 -31.30 -14.70 -53.07
N THR A 2 -31.58 -13.72 -53.93
CA THR A 2 -32.91 -13.17 -54.29
C THR A 2 -33.70 -12.72 -53.04
N ASP A 3 -34.25 -11.49 -52.96
CA ASP A 3 -34.45 -10.54 -54.07
C ASP A 3 -34.71 -9.06 -53.68
N GLN A 4 -34.64 -8.20 -54.70
CA GLN A 4 -35.36 -6.91 -54.91
C GLN A 4 -35.15 -5.71 -53.95
N GLY A 5 -35.14 -4.49 -54.50
CA GLY A 5 -35.09 -3.23 -53.71
C GLY A 5 -34.77 -1.91 -54.45
N ASN A 6 -35.33 -1.66 -55.65
CA ASN A 6 -35.00 -0.47 -56.45
C ASN A 6 -35.65 0.84 -55.92
N ASN A 7 -34.85 1.90 -55.65
CA ASN A 7 -34.82 3.12 -56.49
C ASN A 7 -34.00 4.32 -55.93
N ASN A 8 -33.16 4.87 -56.80
CA ASN A 8 -32.73 6.27 -56.97
C ASN A 8 -32.53 7.23 -55.76
N GLN A 9 -31.25 7.62 -55.63
CA GLN A 9 -30.74 8.99 -55.39
C GLN A 9 -31.23 9.77 -54.16
N ASN A 10 -30.34 9.89 -53.16
CA ASN A 10 -30.36 11.00 -52.21
C ASN A 10 -29.04 11.77 -52.30
N ILE A 11 -29.07 12.96 -52.89
CA ILE A 11 -27.88 13.82 -53.18
C ILE A 11 -27.55 14.70 -51.94
N SER A 12 -27.84 14.19 -50.74
CA SER A 12 -27.97 14.96 -49.50
C SER A 12 -26.92 14.64 -48.43
N CYS A 13 -26.02 13.67 -48.66
CA CYS A 13 -25.09 13.15 -47.66
C CYS A 13 -23.60 13.26 -48.05
N ASN A 14 -23.24 14.14 -48.98
CA ASN A 14 -21.84 14.48 -49.29
C ASN A 14 -21.51 15.89 -48.77
N PRO A 15 -20.52 16.07 -47.88
CA PRO A 15 -20.25 17.36 -47.22
C PRO A 15 -19.77 18.49 -48.15
N PHE A 16 -19.38 18.20 -49.40
CA PHE A 16 -18.90 19.21 -50.35
C PHE A 16 -20.02 19.95 -51.13
N ALA A 17 -21.29 19.69 -50.82
CA ALA A 17 -22.45 20.28 -51.52
C ALA A 17 -22.59 21.82 -51.39
N ALA A 18 -21.80 22.48 -50.53
CA ALA A 18 -21.86 23.92 -50.29
C ALA A 18 -21.02 24.78 -51.27
N LEU A 19 -20.29 24.17 -52.21
CA LEU A 19 -19.28 24.86 -53.04
C LEU A 19 -19.73 25.28 -54.45
N PHE A 20 -21.01 25.10 -54.80
CA PHE A 20 -21.53 25.42 -56.14
C PHE A 20 -22.79 26.30 -56.09
N SER A 21 -22.87 27.26 -57.03
CA SER A 21 -23.97 28.23 -57.14
C SER A 21 -25.32 27.61 -57.52
N SER A 22 -25.34 26.48 -58.22
CA SER A 22 -26.57 25.79 -58.60
C SER A 22 -26.38 24.28 -58.84
N LEU A 23 -27.50 23.56 -58.83
CA LEU A 23 -27.58 22.15 -59.23
C LEU A 23 -27.41 21.91 -60.75
N ALA A 24 -27.29 22.96 -61.56
CA ALA A 24 -26.97 22.86 -62.98
C ALA A 24 -25.45 22.77 -63.20
N ASP A 25 -24.68 23.62 -62.50
CA ASP A 25 -23.22 23.73 -62.60
C ASP A 25 -22.55 22.38 -62.29
N ALA A 26 -22.99 21.73 -61.21
CA ALA A 26 -22.51 20.43 -60.76
C ALA A 26 -22.75 19.27 -61.77
N LYS A 27 -23.65 19.44 -62.76
CA LYS A 27 -23.89 18.42 -63.80
C LYS A 27 -23.02 18.57 -65.04
N GLN A 28 -22.57 19.78 -65.38
CA GLN A 28 -21.69 19.98 -66.54
C GLN A 28 -20.29 19.38 -66.33
N PHE A 29 -19.80 19.37 -65.09
CA PHE A 29 -18.46 18.86 -64.75
C PHE A 29 -18.31 17.33 -64.95
N ALA A 30 -19.41 16.57 -64.98
CA ALA A 30 -19.40 15.11 -64.96
C ALA A 30 -19.46 14.42 -66.35
N SER A 31 -19.68 15.15 -67.45
CA SER A 31 -19.99 14.55 -68.76
C SER A 31 -19.20 15.18 -69.92
N GLY A 32 -17.88 14.93 -69.97
CA GLY A 32 -16.95 15.60 -70.89
C GLY A 32 -15.95 14.70 -71.63
N GLN A 33 -16.31 13.48 -72.04
CA GLN A 33 -15.42 12.61 -72.85
C GLN A 33 -16.09 11.92 -74.05
N LYS A 34 -15.65 12.31 -75.27
CA LYS A 34 -15.62 11.52 -76.53
C LYS A 34 -17.01 11.12 -77.12
N PRO A 35 -17.12 10.53 -78.35
CA PRO A 35 -16.08 10.17 -79.34
C PRO A 35 -16.34 10.66 -80.80
N GLN A 36 -15.34 10.46 -81.68
CA GLN A 36 -15.57 10.04 -83.08
C GLN A 36 -14.33 9.30 -83.66
N GLN A 37 -14.45 8.71 -84.86
CA GLN A 37 -13.61 7.62 -85.45
C GLN A 37 -13.38 7.89 -86.96
N LEU A 38 -12.59 7.21 -87.81
CA LEU A 38 -11.90 5.88 -87.94
C LEU A 38 -10.58 6.12 -88.77
N SER A 39 -9.64 5.21 -89.16
CA SER A 39 -9.18 3.84 -88.78
C SER A 39 -8.01 3.40 -89.69
N SER A 40 -7.00 2.65 -89.20
CA SER A 40 -6.26 1.60 -89.97
C SER A 40 -5.09 0.94 -89.20
N GLU A 41 -5.36 -0.26 -88.66
CA GLU A 41 -4.55 -1.51 -88.67
C GLU A 41 -2.98 -1.49 -88.68
N LEU A 42 -2.42 -1.94 -87.54
CA LEU A 42 -1.57 -3.15 -87.32
C LEU A 42 -0.57 -3.67 -88.38
N GLN A 43 0.65 -3.98 -87.88
CA GLN A 43 1.60 -5.04 -88.32
C GLN A 43 2.25 -4.84 -89.72
N SER A 44 3.47 -5.29 -90.01
CA SER A 44 4.12 -6.56 -89.61
C SER A 44 5.67 -6.47 -89.44
N GLU A 45 6.39 -7.57 -89.70
CA GLU A 45 7.75 -7.88 -89.24
C GLU A 45 8.87 -7.51 -90.24
N SER A 46 10.10 -7.77 -89.80
CA SER A 46 11.38 -7.61 -90.49
C SER A 46 11.51 -8.27 -91.87
N GLU A 47 12.40 -7.71 -92.70
CA GLU A 47 13.50 -8.53 -93.24
C GLU A 47 14.77 -7.68 -93.50
N ASN A 48 15.95 -8.32 -93.41
CA ASN A 48 17.25 -7.69 -93.68
C ASN A 48 17.61 -7.78 -95.17
N SER A 49 18.12 -6.70 -95.75
CA SER A 49 19.08 -6.79 -96.87
C SER A 49 20.10 -5.66 -96.78
N VAL A 50 21.34 -5.93 -97.17
CA VAL A 50 22.50 -5.04 -97.00
C VAL A 50 23.17 -4.83 -98.35
N SER A 51 23.36 -3.56 -98.76
CA SER A 51 24.52 -3.10 -99.53
C SER A 51 24.49 -1.58 -99.81
N ASP A 52 25.49 -0.87 -99.28
CA ASP A 52 26.33 0.14 -99.94
C ASP A 52 25.71 1.28 -100.78
N SER A 53 25.65 2.49 -100.21
CA SER A 53 26.44 3.70 -100.58
C SER A 53 25.79 4.99 -100.00
N VAL A 54 26.44 5.87 -99.21
CA VAL A 54 27.68 6.67 -99.43
C VAL A 54 27.38 7.77 -100.47
N ASP A 55 27.32 9.08 -100.17
CA ASP A 55 27.95 9.86 -99.07
C ASP A 55 27.12 11.05 -98.50
N ASP A 56 27.61 11.58 -97.36
CA ASP A 56 27.53 12.95 -96.80
C ASP A 56 26.19 13.70 -96.61
N ASN A 57 25.82 13.93 -95.32
CA ASN A 57 25.53 15.25 -94.70
C ASN A 57 25.11 15.10 -93.20
N ASP A 58 26.05 14.78 -92.29
CA ASP A 58 25.72 14.41 -90.89
C ASP A 58 25.84 15.56 -89.85
N ASP A 59 26.58 16.64 -90.15
CA ASP A 59 26.91 17.70 -89.17
C ASP A 59 25.68 18.41 -88.56
N SER A 60 24.57 18.53 -89.31
CA SER A 60 23.38 19.26 -88.86
C SER A 60 22.60 18.55 -87.73
N VAL A 61 22.61 17.21 -87.69
CA VAL A 61 21.89 16.44 -86.68
C VAL A 61 22.65 16.44 -85.35
N ALA A 62 23.99 16.46 -85.40
CA ALA A 62 24.85 16.52 -84.23
C ALA A 62 24.69 17.85 -83.45
N GLU A 63 24.66 19.00 -84.12
CA GLU A 63 24.46 20.29 -83.44
C GLU A 63 23.05 20.45 -82.87
N ILE A 64 22.00 20.06 -83.61
CA ILE A 64 20.63 20.11 -83.10
C ILE A 64 20.50 19.21 -81.86
N SER A 65 21.06 18.00 -81.90
CA SER A 65 21.06 17.07 -80.77
C SER A 65 21.85 17.59 -79.56
N ARG A 66 22.99 18.26 -79.78
CA ARG A 66 23.75 18.93 -78.70
C ARG A 66 22.96 20.09 -78.09
N SER A 67 22.28 20.90 -78.92
CA SER A 67 21.45 22.02 -78.43
C SER A 67 20.18 21.56 -77.67
N PHE A 68 19.63 20.40 -78.04
CA PHE A 68 18.53 19.77 -77.31
C PHE A 68 19.00 19.15 -76.00
N ARG A 69 20.17 18.49 -75.98
CA ARG A 69 20.80 18.01 -74.75
C ARG A 69 21.11 19.16 -73.81
N SER A 70 21.79 20.22 -74.25
CA SER A 70 22.13 21.35 -73.37
C SER A 70 20.90 22.08 -72.83
N ARG A 71 19.80 22.17 -73.60
CA ARG A 71 18.50 22.66 -73.08
C ARG A 71 17.83 21.72 -72.10
N GLN A 72 17.95 20.41 -72.29
CA GLN A 72 17.39 19.42 -71.37
C GLN A 72 18.21 19.36 -70.07
N GLU A 73 19.54 19.44 -70.17
CA GLU A 73 20.48 19.55 -69.06
C GLU A 73 20.22 20.84 -68.25
N LEU A 74 20.07 22.00 -68.90
CA LEU A 74 19.65 23.25 -68.23
C LEU A 74 18.30 23.10 -67.50
N CYS A 75 17.34 22.41 -68.12
CA CYS A 75 16.02 22.20 -67.54
C CYS A 75 16.09 21.25 -66.32
N GLU A 76 16.87 20.18 -66.40
CA GLU A 76 17.08 19.25 -65.28
C GLU A 76 17.86 19.93 -64.14
N GLN A 77 18.86 20.76 -64.43
CA GLN A 77 19.54 21.64 -63.45
C GLN A 77 18.57 22.63 -62.78
N LEU A 78 17.74 23.35 -63.56
CA LEU A 78 16.78 24.31 -63.02
C LEU A 78 15.76 23.63 -62.09
N ASN A 79 15.30 22.43 -62.43
CA ASN A 79 14.40 21.65 -61.57
C ASN A 79 15.09 21.18 -60.27
N VAL A 80 16.38 20.81 -60.32
CA VAL A 80 17.18 20.49 -59.12
C VAL A 80 17.34 21.73 -58.24
N ASN A 81 17.68 22.89 -58.80
CA ASN A 81 17.77 24.16 -58.07
C ASN A 81 16.43 24.51 -57.38
N HIS A 82 15.30 24.47 -58.11
CA HIS A 82 13.99 24.76 -57.53
C HIS A 82 13.60 23.73 -56.43
N MET A 83 13.98 22.47 -56.57
CA MET A 83 13.77 21.43 -55.54
C MET A 83 14.62 21.71 -54.29
N ILE A 84 15.90 22.04 -54.45
CA ILE A 84 16.79 22.46 -53.36
C ILE A 84 16.21 23.69 -52.64
N GLN A 85 15.78 24.71 -53.40
CA GLN A 85 15.11 25.90 -52.86
C GLN A 85 13.86 25.53 -52.06
N ARG A 86 12.96 24.67 -52.56
CA ARG A 86 11.76 24.21 -51.81
C ARG A 86 12.11 23.49 -50.51
N ILE A 87 13.15 22.65 -50.51
CA ILE A 87 13.53 21.84 -49.34
C ILE A 87 14.21 22.71 -48.27
N PHE A 88 15.23 23.48 -48.66
CA PHE A 88 16.13 24.16 -47.72
C PHE A 88 15.84 25.66 -47.55
N LEU A 89 15.01 26.27 -48.40
CA LEU A 89 14.66 27.70 -48.32
C LEU A 89 15.90 28.62 -48.36
N ILE A 90 16.87 28.29 -49.21
CA ILE A 90 18.11 29.04 -49.48
C ILE A 90 18.27 29.32 -50.98
N THR A 91 19.08 30.32 -51.33
CA THR A 91 19.33 30.72 -52.72
C THR A 91 20.67 31.45 -52.90
N LEU A 92 21.27 31.34 -54.10
CA LEU A 92 22.40 32.15 -54.57
C LEU A 92 21.96 33.25 -55.56
N ASP A 93 20.75 33.15 -56.11
CA ASP A 93 20.13 34.16 -56.94
C ASP A 93 19.55 35.31 -56.07
N ASN A 94 19.92 36.57 -56.38
CA ASN A 94 19.38 37.80 -55.76
C ASN A 94 18.57 38.71 -56.72
N SER A 95 18.34 38.25 -57.96
CA SER A 95 17.62 38.99 -59.01
C SER A 95 16.18 39.37 -58.66
N ASP A 96 15.63 40.33 -59.43
CA ASP A 96 14.29 40.87 -59.21
C ASP A 96 13.21 39.76 -59.25
N PRO A 97 12.33 39.64 -58.23
CA PRO A 97 11.29 38.62 -58.17
C PRO A 97 10.28 38.63 -59.34
N SER A 98 10.24 39.69 -60.16
CA SER A 98 9.47 39.75 -61.40
C SER A 98 10.11 39.04 -62.59
N LEU A 99 11.42 38.74 -62.53
CA LEU A 99 12.16 37.97 -63.55
C LEU A 99 12.07 36.46 -63.31
N ARG A 100 11.69 36.02 -62.10
CA ARG A 100 11.66 34.62 -61.67
C ARG A 100 10.38 33.91 -62.14
N GLY A 101 10.54 32.74 -62.75
CA GLY A 101 9.41 31.92 -63.19
C GLY A 101 8.69 31.27 -62.02
N GLY A 102 7.50 31.75 -61.67
CA GLY A 102 6.73 31.36 -60.47
C GLY A 102 6.24 29.90 -60.37
N ASN A 103 6.78 28.96 -61.15
CA ASN A 103 6.42 27.55 -61.12
C ASN A 103 7.27 26.78 -60.09
N GLY A 104 6.77 26.69 -58.85
CA GLY A 104 7.30 25.76 -57.84
C GLY A 104 8.54 26.25 -57.07
N ILE A 105 8.79 27.55 -57.01
CA ILE A 105 9.78 28.16 -56.12
C ILE A 105 9.08 28.55 -54.80
N PRO A 106 9.66 28.36 -53.61
CA PRO A 106 9.09 28.87 -52.35
C PRO A 106 8.96 30.40 -52.39
N PRO A 107 8.09 31.05 -51.59
CA PRO A 107 7.93 32.51 -51.62
C PRO A 107 9.09 33.29 -50.96
N ARG A 108 9.85 32.64 -50.08
CA ARG A 108 10.99 33.20 -49.33
C ARG A 108 12.16 32.22 -49.35
N CYS A 109 13.36 32.76 -49.48
CA CYS A 109 14.62 32.07 -49.21
C CYS A 109 15.58 32.99 -48.44
N VAL A 110 16.51 32.39 -47.72
CA VAL A 110 17.73 33.06 -47.24
C VAL A 110 18.74 33.14 -48.38
N TYR A 111 19.23 34.34 -48.67
CA TYR A 111 20.29 34.58 -49.64
C TYR A 111 21.67 34.40 -48.98
N LEU A 112 22.55 33.62 -49.61
CA LEU A 112 23.88 33.29 -49.10
C LEU A 112 24.95 34.16 -49.78
N GLU A 113 25.01 35.43 -49.37
CA GLU A 113 25.82 36.48 -50.04
C GLU A 113 27.30 36.13 -50.20
N GLU A 114 27.95 35.64 -49.15
CA GLU A 114 29.38 35.26 -49.19
C GLU A 114 29.63 34.13 -50.21
N MET A 115 28.77 33.10 -50.21
CA MET A 115 28.90 31.97 -51.13
C MET A 115 28.55 32.32 -52.58
N ALA A 116 27.62 33.24 -52.79
CA ALA A 116 27.31 33.75 -54.13
C ALA A 116 28.46 34.60 -54.70
N ALA A 117 29.30 35.20 -53.86
CA ALA A 117 30.53 35.87 -54.28
C ALA A 117 31.67 34.89 -54.58
N ASP A 118 31.80 33.79 -53.83
CA ASP A 118 32.84 32.77 -54.02
C ASP A 118 32.66 31.93 -55.31
N LEU A 119 31.44 31.83 -55.86
CA LEU A 119 31.09 30.95 -56.98
C LEU A 119 31.15 31.62 -58.38
N ASP A 120 31.83 32.77 -58.49
CA ASP A 120 32.35 33.37 -59.74
C ASP A 120 31.35 33.44 -60.91
N GLY A 121 30.07 33.69 -60.61
CA GLY A 121 28.98 33.87 -61.58
C GLY A 121 27.92 32.77 -61.66
N GLN A 122 28.00 31.73 -60.82
CA GLN A 122 26.92 30.75 -60.65
C GLN A 122 25.87 31.22 -59.63
N ASP A 123 24.62 31.39 -60.08
CA ASP A 123 23.48 31.85 -59.26
C ASP A 123 22.47 30.73 -58.88
N TRP A 124 22.69 29.49 -59.32
CA TRP A 124 21.87 28.32 -58.98
C TRP A 124 22.55 27.38 -57.97
N LEU A 125 21.74 26.73 -57.13
CA LEU A 125 22.19 25.62 -56.29
C LEU A 125 22.07 24.29 -57.04
N ASP A 126 23.03 23.40 -56.81
CA ASP A 126 23.10 22.06 -57.39
C ASP A 126 23.63 21.04 -56.37
N MET A 127 23.92 19.83 -56.85
CA MET A 127 24.29 18.68 -56.01
C MET A 127 25.78 18.66 -55.62
N ASP A 128 26.58 19.57 -56.15
CA ASP A 128 28.00 19.68 -55.81
C ASP A 128 28.23 20.84 -54.84
N ASN A 129 27.41 21.90 -54.89
CA ASN A 129 27.50 23.05 -53.99
C ASN A 129 26.57 23.01 -52.75
N ILE A 130 25.47 22.22 -52.74
CA ILE A 130 24.47 22.22 -51.66
C ILE A 130 25.02 21.92 -50.26
N GLU A 131 26.07 21.11 -50.13
CA GLU A 131 26.64 20.77 -48.81
C GLU A 131 27.33 21.99 -48.16
N GLN A 132 28.04 22.80 -48.95
CA GLN A 132 28.60 24.08 -48.51
C GLN A 132 27.48 25.10 -48.24
N ALA A 133 26.46 25.17 -49.09
CA ALA A 133 25.35 26.11 -48.94
C ALA A 133 24.54 25.87 -47.65
N LEU A 134 24.26 24.59 -47.34
CA LEU A 134 23.56 24.21 -46.13
C LEU A 134 24.42 24.47 -44.88
N PHE A 135 25.73 24.19 -44.93
CA PHE A 135 26.65 24.50 -43.83
C PHE A 135 26.68 26.01 -43.55
N SER A 136 26.90 26.85 -44.57
CA SER A 136 26.86 28.31 -44.42
C SER A 136 25.52 28.81 -43.85
N ARG A 137 24.39 28.27 -44.30
CA ARG A 137 23.05 28.60 -43.77
C ARG A 137 22.89 28.25 -42.29
N LEU A 138 23.56 27.22 -41.77
CA LEU A 138 23.50 26.83 -40.37
C LEU A 138 24.41 27.67 -39.47
N LEU A 139 25.43 28.33 -40.03
CA LEU A 139 26.33 29.24 -39.28
C LEU A 139 25.82 30.69 -39.17
N LEU A 140 24.80 31.07 -39.95
CA LEU A 140 24.20 32.40 -39.87
C LEU A 140 23.55 32.64 -38.49
N LEU A 141 24.10 33.57 -37.71
CA LEU A 141 23.60 33.94 -36.38
C LEU A 141 22.18 34.55 -36.39
N GLU A 142 21.80 35.21 -37.48
CA GLU A 142 20.46 35.79 -37.69
C GLU A 142 20.01 35.58 -39.15
N PRO A 143 19.50 34.38 -39.51
CA PRO A 143 19.10 34.07 -40.89
C PRO A 143 17.97 34.98 -41.39
N GLY A 144 17.08 35.43 -40.50
CA GLY A 144 15.99 36.36 -40.80
C GLY A 144 16.44 37.69 -41.43
N ASN A 145 17.67 38.15 -41.17
CA ASN A 145 18.23 39.37 -41.77
C ASN A 145 18.59 39.21 -43.26
N HIS A 146 18.67 37.96 -43.75
CA HIS A 146 19.13 37.59 -45.08
C HIS A 146 17.97 37.11 -45.99
N LEU A 147 16.72 37.36 -45.58
CA LEU A 147 15.51 36.91 -46.28
C LEU A 147 15.16 37.75 -47.50
N ILE A 148 15.20 37.15 -48.69
CA ILE A 148 14.72 37.77 -49.93
C ILE A 148 13.34 37.25 -50.32
N TYR A 149 12.62 38.03 -51.13
CA TYR A 149 11.42 37.55 -51.82
C TYR A 149 11.84 36.75 -53.05
N MET A 150 11.20 35.60 -53.28
CA MET A 150 11.45 34.75 -54.44
C MET A 150 10.37 34.88 -55.51
N THR A 151 9.18 35.36 -55.14
CA THR A 151 8.03 35.57 -56.03
C THR A 151 7.48 36.99 -55.89
N SER A 152 6.83 37.48 -56.95
CA SER A 152 6.29 38.84 -57.07
C SER A 152 4.97 39.05 -56.31
N CYS A 153 4.95 38.70 -55.01
CA CYS A 153 3.78 38.83 -54.13
C CYS A 153 3.96 40.01 -53.15
N SER A 154 2.99 40.91 -53.07
CA SER A 154 3.06 42.16 -52.28
C SER A 154 2.53 42.05 -50.85
N THR A 155 2.14 40.84 -50.40
CA THR A 155 1.64 40.59 -49.04
C THR A 155 2.68 39.86 -48.19
N VAL A 156 2.95 40.36 -46.99
CA VAL A 156 3.90 39.74 -46.03
C VAL A 156 3.37 38.37 -45.60
N ASN A 157 4.12 37.30 -45.90
CA ASN A 157 3.79 35.94 -45.50
C ASN A 157 4.57 35.56 -44.23
N LEU A 158 4.04 35.94 -43.08
CA LEU A 158 4.68 35.73 -41.76
C LEU A 158 5.05 34.26 -41.46
N SER A 159 4.38 33.27 -42.08
CA SER A 159 4.82 31.87 -41.97
C SER A 159 6.10 31.66 -42.77
N ALA A 160 6.11 31.98 -44.06
CA ALA A 160 7.30 31.80 -44.89
C ALA A 160 8.52 32.60 -44.40
N ASP A 161 8.29 33.79 -43.85
CA ASP A 161 9.32 34.62 -43.22
C ASP A 161 9.95 33.90 -42.01
N ARG A 162 9.13 33.27 -41.14
CA ARG A 162 9.60 32.42 -40.03
C ARG A 162 10.28 31.14 -40.55
N ASP A 163 9.63 30.43 -41.46
CA ASP A 163 10.01 29.08 -41.87
C ASP A 163 11.34 29.05 -42.64
N ALA A 164 11.64 30.11 -43.40
CA ALA A 164 12.96 30.33 -44.01
C ALA A 164 13.94 31.00 -43.05
N GLY A 165 13.47 31.89 -42.17
CA GLY A 165 14.28 32.67 -41.23
C GLY A 165 14.70 31.96 -39.95
N GLU A 166 14.26 30.71 -39.73
CA GLU A 166 14.49 29.95 -38.49
C GLU A 166 15.98 29.92 -38.12
N LYS A 167 16.25 30.34 -36.88
CA LYS A 167 17.59 30.53 -36.32
C LYS A 167 18.13 29.24 -35.70
N SER A 168 17.24 28.40 -35.18
CA SER A 168 17.54 27.18 -34.45
C SER A 168 17.90 26.06 -35.42
N ALA A 169 19.15 25.58 -35.39
CA ALA A 169 19.67 24.61 -36.35
C ALA A 169 18.81 23.34 -36.45
N LEU A 170 18.37 22.78 -35.31
CA LEU A 170 17.62 21.52 -35.30
C LEU A 170 16.16 21.64 -35.79
N PRO A 171 15.33 22.60 -35.32
CA PRO A 171 14.02 22.88 -35.91
C PRO A 171 14.07 23.17 -37.41
N TYR A 172 15.04 23.96 -37.87
CA TYR A 172 15.25 24.23 -39.30
C TYR A 172 15.57 22.94 -40.08
N LEU A 173 16.48 22.09 -39.58
CA LEU A 173 16.85 20.83 -40.24
C LEU A 173 15.71 19.79 -40.22
N PHE A 174 14.90 19.73 -39.17
CA PHE A 174 13.70 18.90 -39.14
C PHE A 174 12.65 19.39 -40.15
N ALA A 175 12.39 20.70 -40.22
CA ALA A 175 11.49 21.27 -41.22
C ALA A 175 12.00 21.05 -42.66
N CYS A 176 13.32 21.09 -42.88
CA CYS A 176 13.94 20.66 -44.14
C CYS A 176 13.72 19.16 -44.41
N TYR A 177 13.85 18.30 -43.40
CA TYR A 177 13.61 16.85 -43.54
C TYR A 177 12.14 16.55 -43.90
N GLN A 178 11.17 17.22 -43.26
CA GLN A 178 9.76 17.12 -43.61
C GLN A 178 9.51 17.52 -45.08
N ARG A 179 10.04 18.67 -45.52
CA ARG A 179 9.92 19.12 -46.91
C ARG A 179 10.62 18.18 -47.89
N ALA A 180 11.79 17.65 -47.55
CA ALA A 180 12.50 16.65 -48.37
C ALA A 180 11.70 15.34 -48.50
N LYS A 181 11.14 14.84 -47.39
CA LYS A 181 10.28 13.66 -47.36
C LYS A 181 9.00 13.86 -48.18
N GLU A 182 8.39 15.05 -48.10
CA GLU A 182 7.21 15.37 -48.91
C GLU A 182 7.57 15.47 -50.41
N GLU A 183 8.67 16.14 -50.77
CA GLU A 183 9.18 16.21 -52.14
C GLU A 183 9.50 14.82 -52.73
N VAL A 184 10.11 13.91 -51.96
CA VAL A 184 10.35 12.51 -52.35
C VAL A 184 9.06 11.78 -52.81
N THR A 185 7.88 12.18 -52.32
CA THR A 185 6.59 11.62 -52.78
C THR A 185 6.00 12.32 -54.02
N LYS A 186 6.51 13.51 -54.37
CA LYS A 186 5.96 14.40 -55.42
C LYS A 186 6.82 14.46 -56.68
N VAL A 187 8.15 14.30 -56.58
CA VAL A 187 9.06 14.51 -57.70
C VAL A 187 8.96 13.38 -58.75
N PRO A 188 9.18 13.69 -60.05
CA PRO A 188 9.37 12.67 -61.08
C PRO A 188 10.54 11.73 -60.78
N GLU A 189 10.47 10.50 -61.28
CA GLU A 189 11.47 9.44 -61.07
C GLU A 189 12.93 9.88 -61.31
N LYS A 190 13.16 10.73 -62.34
CA LYS A 190 14.48 11.34 -62.63
C LYS A 190 15.08 12.17 -61.48
N LEU A 191 14.24 12.77 -60.65
CA LEU A 191 14.65 13.65 -59.55
C LEU A 191 14.57 12.95 -58.18
N LEU A 192 14.06 11.71 -58.12
CA LEU A 192 13.86 10.96 -56.88
C LEU A 192 15.19 10.71 -56.14
N SER A 193 16.25 10.36 -56.88
CA SER A 193 17.61 10.19 -56.33
C SER A 193 18.15 11.47 -55.69
N PHE A 194 17.90 12.63 -56.31
CA PHE A 194 18.29 13.93 -55.80
C PHE A 194 17.47 14.35 -54.57
N ALA A 195 16.15 14.13 -54.57
CA ALA A 195 15.31 14.38 -53.40
C ALA A 195 15.69 13.49 -52.21
N VAL A 196 16.03 12.21 -52.45
CA VAL A 196 16.57 11.30 -51.43
C VAL A 196 17.95 11.78 -50.93
N ARG A 197 18.85 12.26 -51.80
CA ARG A 197 20.10 12.89 -51.34
C ARG A 197 19.83 14.09 -50.44
N CYS A 198 18.91 14.99 -50.80
CA CYS A 198 18.50 16.10 -49.92
C CYS A 198 17.98 15.64 -48.56
N LYS A 199 17.15 14.58 -48.50
CA LYS A 199 16.67 14.01 -47.23
C LYS A 199 17.80 13.39 -46.40
N ASN A 200 18.80 12.79 -47.04
CA ASN A 200 19.98 12.27 -46.35
C ASN A 200 20.92 13.40 -45.88
N LEU A 201 20.96 14.53 -46.59
CA LEU A 201 21.73 15.72 -46.18
C LEU A 201 21.17 16.39 -44.94
N THR A 202 19.85 16.43 -44.72
CA THR A 202 19.28 16.97 -43.47
C THR A 202 19.64 16.09 -42.28
N VAL A 203 19.58 14.77 -42.42
CA VAL A 203 20.03 13.81 -41.39
C VAL A 203 21.54 13.94 -41.12
N SER A 204 22.36 14.02 -42.18
CA SER A 204 23.82 14.15 -42.07
C SER A 204 24.23 15.46 -41.39
N ASN A 205 23.63 16.59 -41.77
CA ASN A 205 23.91 17.88 -41.13
C ASN A 205 23.39 17.91 -39.68
N THR A 206 22.27 17.24 -39.37
CA THR A 206 21.78 17.09 -38.00
C THR A 206 22.76 16.30 -37.13
N ARG A 207 23.33 15.22 -37.67
CA ARG A 207 24.43 14.48 -37.04
C ARG A 207 25.63 15.39 -36.78
N THR A 208 26.07 16.20 -37.75
CA THR A 208 27.18 17.15 -37.57
C THR A 208 26.87 18.18 -36.47
N VAL A 209 25.67 18.76 -36.45
CA VAL A 209 25.22 19.72 -35.42
C VAL A 209 25.31 19.15 -34.01
N LEU A 210 25.00 17.85 -33.83
CA LEU A 210 25.03 17.17 -32.54
C LEU A 210 26.45 16.70 -32.11
N LEU A 211 27.33 16.40 -33.07
CA LEU A 211 28.71 15.95 -32.83
C LEU A 211 29.69 17.11 -32.62
N THR A 212 29.48 18.24 -33.29
CA THR A 212 30.33 19.45 -33.17
C THR A 212 29.49 20.69 -32.80
N PRO A 213 28.84 20.70 -31.61
CA PRO A 213 28.01 21.83 -31.17
C PRO A 213 28.78 23.15 -31.05
N GLU A 214 30.10 23.09 -30.83
CA GLU A 214 30.96 24.26 -30.57
C GLU A 214 31.03 25.23 -31.76
N ILE A 215 30.75 24.75 -32.97
CA ILE A 215 30.73 25.57 -34.20
C ILE A 215 29.49 26.48 -34.22
N TYR A 216 28.39 26.06 -33.59
CA TYR A 216 27.10 26.74 -33.60
C TYR A 216 26.99 27.74 -32.44
N ILE A 217 27.88 28.73 -32.45
CA ILE A 217 28.02 29.76 -31.42
C ILE A 217 26.66 30.41 -31.11
N SER A 218 26.36 30.58 -29.82
CA SER A 218 25.09 31.09 -29.26
C SER A 218 23.86 30.16 -29.38
N GLN A 219 24.02 28.93 -29.88
CA GLN A 219 22.95 27.92 -29.87
C GLN A 219 23.18 26.84 -28.80
N ASN A 220 22.10 26.32 -28.20
CA ASN A 220 22.13 25.14 -27.34
C ASN A 220 21.44 23.97 -28.05
N VAL A 221 22.18 23.21 -28.85
CA VAL A 221 21.61 22.18 -29.73
C VAL A 221 20.95 21.03 -28.96
N TYR A 222 21.44 20.70 -27.75
CA TYR A 222 20.84 19.67 -26.90
C TYR A 222 19.49 20.10 -26.32
N GLU A 223 19.34 21.40 -26.07
CA GLU A 223 18.06 22.00 -25.65
C GLU A 223 17.08 22.08 -26.82
N GLN A 224 17.54 22.50 -28.01
CA GLN A 224 16.73 22.46 -29.24
C GLN A 224 16.20 21.06 -29.56
N LEU A 225 16.99 20.00 -29.32
CA LEU A 225 16.55 18.62 -29.53
C LEU A 225 15.42 18.23 -28.55
N LEU A 226 15.52 18.65 -27.29
CA LEU A 226 14.48 18.42 -26.29
C LEU A 226 13.21 19.25 -26.57
N ASP A 227 13.36 20.50 -27.01
CA ASP A 227 12.25 21.37 -27.38
C ASP A 227 11.52 20.87 -28.64
N LEU A 228 12.26 20.35 -29.62
CA LEU A 228 11.70 19.65 -30.79
C LEU A 228 10.90 18.41 -30.38
N PHE A 229 11.41 17.60 -29.44
CA PHE A 229 10.63 16.49 -28.87
C PHE A 229 9.36 16.97 -28.16
N LEU A 230 9.43 18.04 -27.37
CA LEU A 230 8.28 18.61 -26.66
C LEU A 230 7.20 19.12 -27.62
N GLU A 231 7.58 19.77 -28.72
CA GLU A 231 6.63 20.24 -29.73
C GLU A 231 5.91 19.08 -30.41
N GLY A 232 6.64 18.08 -30.94
CA GLY A 232 6.01 16.96 -31.66
C GLY A 232 5.24 15.96 -30.78
N PHE A 233 5.61 15.81 -29.50
CA PHE A 233 4.86 14.98 -28.55
C PHE A 233 3.63 15.69 -27.96
N ASN A 234 3.58 17.02 -28.02
CA ASN A 234 2.40 17.81 -27.67
C ASN A 234 1.47 18.04 -28.88
N GLY A 235 2.04 18.08 -30.10
CA GLY A 235 1.33 18.20 -31.36
C GLY A 235 1.04 16.87 -32.06
N THR A 236 0.90 16.91 -33.39
CA THR A 236 0.57 15.75 -34.24
C THR A 236 1.78 15.12 -34.95
N GLN A 237 2.98 15.68 -34.79
CA GLN A 237 4.19 15.31 -35.55
C GLN A 237 5.04 14.21 -34.88
N ARG A 238 4.54 13.57 -33.82
CA ARG A 238 5.26 12.57 -33.03
C ARG A 238 5.92 11.47 -33.87
N GLU A 239 5.22 10.93 -34.87
CA GLU A 239 5.76 9.86 -35.72
C GLU A 239 6.91 10.34 -36.62
N GLU A 240 6.78 11.54 -37.18
CA GLU A 240 7.81 12.16 -38.05
C GLU A 240 9.09 12.52 -37.29
N ILE A 241 8.96 13.03 -36.05
CA ILE A 241 10.13 13.34 -35.21
C ILE A 241 10.82 12.05 -34.75
N VAL A 242 10.07 11.00 -34.41
CA VAL A 242 10.68 9.70 -34.07
C VAL A 242 11.42 9.11 -35.26
N GLU A 243 10.83 9.11 -36.47
CA GLU A 243 11.48 8.63 -37.69
C GLU A 243 12.76 9.43 -38.02
N PHE A 244 12.69 10.76 -37.99
CA PHE A 244 13.84 11.65 -38.19
C PHE A 244 14.96 11.38 -37.19
N VAL A 245 14.63 11.30 -35.89
CA VAL A 245 15.65 11.09 -34.86
C VAL A 245 16.20 9.66 -34.89
N GLU A 246 15.43 8.64 -35.27
CA GLU A 246 15.96 7.28 -35.44
C GLU A 246 16.93 7.17 -36.63
N GLU A 247 16.71 7.91 -37.73
CA GLU A 247 17.70 8.05 -38.80
C GLU A 247 18.99 8.77 -38.34
N VAL A 248 18.85 9.84 -37.53
CA VAL A 248 19.99 10.56 -36.94
C VAL A 248 20.78 9.70 -35.96
N ILE A 249 20.10 8.94 -35.10
CA ILE A 249 20.72 7.98 -34.17
C ILE A 249 21.50 6.92 -34.94
N ALA A 250 20.93 6.35 -36.01
CA ALA A 250 21.63 5.40 -36.86
C ALA A 250 22.90 6.01 -37.49
N GLY A 251 22.84 7.26 -37.93
CA GLY A 251 24.01 8.01 -38.40
C GLY A 251 25.10 8.22 -37.34
N ILE A 252 24.72 8.62 -36.12
CA ILE A 252 25.67 8.82 -35.01
C ILE A 252 26.30 7.49 -34.56
N LEU A 253 25.53 6.39 -34.53
CA LEU A 253 26.07 5.08 -34.11
C LEU A 253 27.09 4.49 -35.09
N LEU A 254 27.01 4.84 -36.39
CA LEU A 254 27.91 4.36 -37.45
C LEU A 254 29.30 4.99 -37.43
N ASP A 255 29.43 6.24 -36.97
CA ASP A 255 30.69 6.98 -36.90
C ASP A 255 30.69 7.82 -35.61
N GLN A 256 31.59 7.41 -34.71
CA GLN A 256 31.75 7.94 -33.35
C GLN A 256 33.18 8.47 -33.13
N GLU A 257 33.91 8.82 -34.20
CA GLU A 257 35.31 9.29 -34.08
C GLU A 257 35.43 10.67 -33.40
N VAL A 258 34.38 11.50 -33.52
CA VAL A 258 34.35 12.87 -32.96
C VAL A 258 33.77 12.89 -31.54
N ARG A 259 32.66 12.19 -31.32
CA ARG A 259 31.99 11.98 -30.02
C ARG A 259 31.23 10.66 -30.04
N THR A 260 31.11 10.03 -28.89
CA THR A 260 30.24 8.87 -28.68
C THR A 260 28.75 9.26 -28.64
N PHE A 261 27.87 8.28 -28.84
CA PHE A 261 26.42 8.50 -28.69
C PHE A 261 26.02 8.93 -27.26
N GLU A 262 26.78 8.50 -26.24
CA GLU A 262 26.56 8.87 -24.84
C GLU A 262 26.80 10.37 -24.61
N GLU A 263 27.90 10.92 -25.14
CA GLU A 263 28.26 12.35 -25.05
C GLU A 263 27.30 13.28 -25.80
N VAL A 264 26.47 12.74 -26.70
CA VAL A 264 25.38 13.49 -27.37
C VAL A 264 24.09 13.47 -26.55
N ILE A 265 23.75 12.35 -25.90
CA ILE A 265 22.47 12.15 -25.22
C ILE A 265 22.49 12.59 -23.75
N VAL A 266 23.61 12.44 -23.03
CA VAL A 266 23.71 12.84 -21.61
C VAL A 266 23.34 14.32 -21.38
N PRO A 267 23.79 15.30 -22.19
CA PRO A 267 23.36 16.70 -22.03
C PRO A 267 21.84 16.89 -22.19
N VAL A 268 21.19 16.13 -23.08
CA VAL A 268 19.73 16.16 -23.29
C VAL A 268 19.00 15.62 -22.04
N LEU A 269 19.53 14.56 -21.42
CA LEU A 269 19.00 13.99 -20.18
C LEU A 269 19.22 14.93 -18.97
N ASP A 270 20.35 15.64 -18.90
CA ASP A 270 20.61 16.65 -17.86
C ASP A 270 19.65 17.84 -17.97
N ILE A 271 19.36 18.33 -19.18
CA ILE A 271 18.38 19.41 -19.41
C ILE A 271 16.96 18.91 -19.11
N PHE A 272 16.60 17.69 -19.54
CA PHE A 272 15.33 17.04 -19.21
C PHE A 272 15.12 16.99 -17.69
N GLN A 273 16.10 16.45 -16.94
CA GLN A 273 16.04 16.40 -15.48
C GLN A 273 15.96 17.81 -14.87
N GLY A 274 16.77 18.74 -15.39
CA GLY A 274 16.83 20.13 -14.94
C GLY A 274 15.49 20.86 -15.04
N ARG A 275 14.68 20.57 -16.06
CA ARG A 275 13.35 21.15 -16.28
C ARG A 275 12.22 20.38 -15.55
N VAL A 276 12.27 19.04 -15.52
CA VAL A 276 11.18 18.22 -14.98
C VAL A 276 11.07 18.27 -13.45
N LYS A 277 12.18 18.46 -12.74
CA LYS A 277 12.23 18.50 -11.26
C LYS A 277 11.29 19.53 -10.61
N ASP A 278 10.98 20.61 -11.32
CA ASP A 278 10.24 21.78 -10.81
C ASP A 278 8.72 21.68 -11.10
N LEU A 279 8.30 20.71 -11.92
CA LEU A 279 6.90 20.49 -12.30
C LEU A 279 6.05 19.92 -11.14
N ASP A 280 4.73 20.05 -11.26
CA ASP A 280 3.75 19.47 -10.34
C ASP A 280 2.87 18.42 -11.04
N LEU A 281 2.36 17.47 -10.25
CA LEU A 281 1.59 16.30 -10.69
C LEU A 281 0.39 16.64 -11.61
N CYS A 282 -0.23 17.81 -11.45
CA CYS A 282 -1.42 18.20 -12.23
C CYS A 282 -1.12 19.10 -13.45
N GLN A 283 0.15 19.37 -13.76
CA GLN A 283 0.54 20.19 -14.90
C GLN A 283 0.56 19.33 -16.19
N PRO A 284 -0.16 19.70 -17.28
CA PRO A 284 -0.19 18.91 -18.51
C PRO A 284 1.19 18.63 -19.12
N LEU A 285 2.11 19.61 -19.03
CA LEU A 285 3.48 19.53 -19.54
C LEU A 285 4.28 18.34 -18.95
N LEU A 286 4.01 17.94 -17.69
CA LEU A 286 4.62 16.76 -17.08
C LEU A 286 4.33 15.49 -17.89
N TYR A 287 3.11 15.37 -18.43
CA TYR A 287 2.72 14.18 -19.18
C TYR A 287 3.40 14.12 -20.56
N THR A 288 3.66 15.26 -21.19
CA THR A 288 4.52 15.34 -22.40
C THR A 288 5.94 14.85 -22.11
N TYR A 289 6.56 15.32 -21.03
CA TYR A 289 7.88 14.82 -20.59
C TYR A 289 7.87 13.32 -20.28
N LEU A 290 6.80 12.80 -19.67
CA LEU A 290 6.66 11.36 -19.40
C LEU A 290 6.50 10.54 -20.69
N ASP A 291 5.79 11.02 -21.70
CA ASP A 291 5.72 10.32 -23.00
C ASP A 291 7.06 10.34 -23.75
N ILE A 292 7.84 11.42 -23.65
CA ILE A 292 9.23 11.48 -24.13
C ILE A 292 10.10 10.46 -23.38
N LEU A 293 9.98 10.34 -22.05
CA LEU A 293 10.72 9.36 -21.25
C LEU A 293 10.27 7.91 -21.51
N ILE A 294 9.01 7.70 -21.90
CA ILE A 294 8.51 6.42 -22.42
C ILE A 294 9.15 6.09 -23.76
N TYR A 295 9.37 7.07 -24.65
CA TYR A 295 10.12 6.85 -25.88
C TYR A 295 11.61 6.59 -25.60
N PHE A 296 12.27 7.38 -24.76
CA PHE A 296 13.68 7.19 -24.38
C PHE A 296 13.95 5.84 -23.72
N SER A 297 13.02 5.35 -22.88
CA SER A 297 13.11 3.99 -22.32
C SER A 297 12.76 2.88 -23.31
N HIS A 298 12.09 3.19 -24.44
CA HIS A 298 11.72 2.22 -25.46
C HIS A 298 12.76 2.09 -26.59
N ASN A 299 13.36 3.20 -27.03
CA ASN A 299 14.46 3.18 -27.99
C ASN A 299 15.66 2.45 -27.36
N LYS A 300 16.21 1.46 -28.07
CA LYS A 300 17.23 0.52 -27.53
C LYS A 300 18.46 1.24 -27.00
N ASP A 301 18.94 2.22 -27.75
CA ASP A 301 20.27 2.81 -27.54
C ASP A 301 20.19 4.01 -26.61
N ILE A 302 19.13 4.81 -26.68
CA ILE A 302 18.82 5.82 -25.64
C ILE A 302 18.58 5.13 -24.29
N ALA A 303 17.87 3.99 -24.25
CA ALA A 303 17.60 3.29 -23.00
C ALA A 303 18.86 2.74 -22.31
N LYS A 304 19.94 2.45 -23.07
CA LYS A 304 21.25 2.12 -22.49
C LYS A 304 21.82 3.33 -21.75
N VAL A 305 21.98 4.46 -22.46
CA VAL A 305 22.50 5.72 -21.90
C VAL A 305 21.66 6.20 -20.72
N LEU A 306 20.33 6.08 -20.79
CA LEU A 306 19.42 6.40 -19.68
C LEU A 306 19.63 5.48 -18.46
N GLY A 307 19.88 4.18 -18.68
CA GLY A 307 20.18 3.21 -17.61
C GLY A 307 21.52 3.48 -16.91
N GLU A 308 22.47 4.11 -17.62
CA GLU A 308 23.77 4.54 -17.09
C GLU A 308 23.64 5.92 -16.41
N HIS A 309 22.89 6.86 -16.99
CA HIS A 309 22.64 8.22 -16.47
C HIS A 309 21.90 8.24 -15.13
N ILE A 310 20.95 7.33 -14.90
CA ILE A 310 20.19 7.30 -13.63
C ILE A 310 21.03 6.84 -12.42
N GLN A 311 22.24 6.31 -12.63
CA GLN A 311 23.07 5.79 -11.55
C GLN A 311 23.60 6.93 -10.64
N PRO A 312 23.51 6.81 -9.31
CA PRO A 312 23.96 7.85 -8.41
C PRO A 312 25.49 7.94 -8.38
N LYS A 313 26.00 9.18 -8.29
CA LYS A 313 27.45 9.46 -8.13
C LYS A 313 28.04 8.94 -6.81
N ASP A 314 27.17 8.63 -5.84
CA ASP A 314 27.51 7.98 -4.57
C ASP A 314 26.35 7.01 -4.21
N PRO A 315 26.50 5.70 -4.47
CA PRO A 315 25.48 4.68 -4.17
C PRO A 315 25.20 4.44 -2.68
N ALA A 316 26.04 4.94 -1.76
CA ALA A 316 25.76 4.82 -0.32
C ALA A 316 24.77 5.90 0.17
N ASN A 317 24.50 6.92 -0.66
CA ASN A 317 23.78 8.12 -0.25
C ASN A 317 22.35 8.15 -0.80
N ALA A 318 21.40 7.89 0.09
CA ALA A 318 19.96 7.87 -0.18
C ALA A 318 19.44 9.08 -0.98
N LEU A 319 19.98 10.29 -0.76
CA LEU A 319 19.56 11.49 -1.47
C LEU A 319 20.06 11.55 -2.92
N GLN A 320 21.11 10.83 -3.29
CA GLN A 320 21.58 10.79 -4.69
C GLN A 320 20.61 10.02 -5.58
N TYR A 321 19.95 8.98 -5.06
CA TYR A 321 18.86 8.29 -5.75
C TYR A 321 17.67 9.21 -6.02
N GLN A 322 17.32 10.11 -5.09
CA GLN A 322 16.28 11.12 -5.33
C GLN A 322 16.74 12.20 -6.32
N LYS A 323 18.04 12.42 -6.47
CA LYS A 323 18.66 13.41 -7.37
C LYS A 323 19.06 12.87 -8.75
N SER A 324 18.76 11.62 -9.10
CA SER A 324 18.87 11.15 -10.49
C SER A 324 17.66 11.58 -11.31
N LEU A 325 17.71 11.45 -12.64
CA LEU A 325 16.58 11.76 -13.52
C LEU A 325 15.32 10.99 -13.10
N LEU A 326 15.45 9.67 -12.90
CA LEU A 326 14.35 8.83 -12.44
C LEU A 326 13.87 9.24 -11.04
N GLY A 327 14.77 9.61 -10.13
CA GLY A 327 14.41 10.07 -8.79
C GLY A 327 13.71 11.42 -8.73
N ALA A 328 14.07 12.34 -9.62
CA ALA A 328 13.40 13.63 -9.76
C ALA A 328 11.94 13.42 -10.21
N VAL A 329 11.73 12.57 -11.23
CA VAL A 329 10.38 12.18 -11.67
C VAL A 329 9.61 11.49 -10.55
N LEU A 330 10.19 10.47 -9.89
CA LEU A 330 9.55 9.74 -8.79
C LEU A 330 9.17 10.65 -7.61
N SER A 331 9.84 11.79 -7.41
CA SER A 331 9.55 12.73 -6.32
C SER A 331 8.28 13.57 -6.54
N ILE A 332 7.71 13.62 -7.75
CA ILE A 332 6.56 14.48 -8.08
C ILE A 332 5.27 13.88 -7.48
N SER A 333 4.57 14.65 -6.64
CA SER A 333 3.41 14.18 -5.89
C SER A 333 2.53 15.34 -5.40
N CYS A 334 1.39 15.01 -4.80
CA CYS A 334 0.54 15.94 -4.04
C CYS A 334 0.96 16.09 -2.56
N LEU A 335 2.04 15.44 -2.13
CA LEU A 335 2.68 15.66 -0.81
C LEU A 335 3.53 16.95 -0.80
N LEU A 336 3.86 17.46 0.38
CA LEU A 336 4.76 18.61 0.53
C LEU A 336 6.15 18.32 -0.06
N LYS A 337 6.68 19.24 -0.88
CA LYS A 337 8.06 19.13 -1.44
C LYS A 337 9.14 19.27 -0.35
N THR A 338 8.85 19.97 0.75
CA THR A 338 9.76 20.13 1.90
C THR A 338 8.98 19.91 3.21
N PRO A 339 9.42 19.04 4.13
CA PRO A 339 8.72 18.81 5.40
C PRO A 339 8.50 20.09 6.21
N GLY A 340 7.26 20.33 6.64
CA GLY A 340 6.87 21.50 7.43
C GLY A 340 6.64 22.80 6.64
N VAL A 341 7.04 22.88 5.36
CA VAL A 341 6.80 24.06 4.51
C VAL A 341 5.50 23.84 3.73
N VAL A 342 4.44 24.54 4.13
CA VAL A 342 3.09 24.47 3.52
C VAL A 342 2.86 25.62 2.53
N GLU A 343 3.71 26.64 2.56
CA GLU A 343 3.67 27.81 1.69
C GLU A 343 3.79 27.39 0.20
N GLY A 344 2.82 27.80 -0.62
CA GLY A 344 2.74 27.42 -2.04
C GLY A 344 2.11 26.05 -2.32
N HIS A 345 1.66 25.29 -1.31
CA HIS A 345 1.06 23.97 -1.53
C HIS A 345 -0.37 24.06 -2.12
N GLY A 346 -0.49 23.93 -3.44
CA GLY A 346 -1.72 24.22 -4.19
C GLY A 346 -2.90 23.24 -4.01
N TYR A 347 -2.77 22.17 -3.21
CA TYR A 347 -3.76 21.08 -3.21
C TYR A 347 -4.95 21.28 -2.27
N PHE A 348 -4.74 21.66 -1.00
CA PHE A 348 -5.83 21.78 0.00
C PHE A 348 -5.75 23.15 0.67
N LEU A 349 -6.48 24.14 0.15
CA LEU A 349 -6.39 25.52 0.62
C LEU A 349 -7.44 25.82 1.71
N ASN A 350 -6.98 26.17 2.92
CA ASN A 350 -7.82 26.50 4.09
C ASN A 350 -8.80 25.37 4.51
N PRO A 351 -8.32 24.14 4.79
CA PRO A 351 -9.19 22.98 4.99
C PRO A 351 -10.20 23.06 6.15
N SER A 352 -10.05 23.93 7.17
CA SER A 352 -11.15 24.11 8.15
C SER A 352 -12.38 24.82 7.57
N ARG A 353 -12.23 25.50 6.43
CA ARG A 353 -13.30 26.24 5.74
C ARG A 353 -13.86 25.46 4.55
N SER A 354 -13.14 24.47 4.04
CA SER A 354 -13.59 23.59 2.95
C SER A 354 -14.73 22.68 3.41
N SER A 355 -15.74 22.49 2.57
CA SER A 355 -16.76 21.47 2.80
C SER A 355 -16.20 20.06 2.57
N ALA A 356 -16.84 19.06 3.17
CA ALA A 356 -16.54 17.65 2.93
C ALA A 356 -16.78 17.21 1.47
N GLN A 357 -17.56 17.98 0.69
CA GLN A 357 -17.77 17.71 -0.73
C GLN A 357 -16.62 18.27 -1.58
N GLU A 358 -16.19 19.51 -1.34
CA GLU A 358 -15.03 20.10 -2.04
C GLU A 358 -13.76 19.28 -1.79
N THR A 359 -13.54 18.87 -0.53
CA THR A 359 -12.41 18.01 -0.15
C THR A 359 -12.43 16.68 -0.93
N LYS A 360 -13.60 16.06 -1.12
CA LYS A 360 -13.76 14.83 -1.91
C LYS A 360 -13.57 15.03 -3.41
N VAL A 361 -14.03 16.15 -3.96
CA VAL A 361 -13.79 16.50 -5.38
C VAL A 361 -12.30 16.68 -5.63
N GLN A 362 -11.59 17.35 -4.72
CA GLN A 362 -10.16 17.56 -4.84
C GLN A 362 -9.34 16.27 -4.64
N GLU A 363 -9.74 15.42 -3.70
CA GLU A 363 -9.19 14.07 -3.54
C GLU A 363 -9.37 13.24 -4.84
N ALA A 364 -10.55 13.27 -5.46
CA ALA A 364 -10.80 12.58 -6.73
C ALA A 364 -10.00 13.16 -7.92
N ASN A 365 -9.81 14.48 -7.98
CA ASN A 365 -8.94 15.12 -8.98
C ASN A 365 -7.50 14.61 -8.85
N ILE A 366 -6.95 14.60 -7.62
CA ILE A 366 -5.63 14.06 -7.32
C ILE A 366 -5.53 12.59 -7.74
N HIS A 367 -6.53 11.77 -7.37
CA HIS A 367 -6.56 10.35 -7.73
C HIS A 367 -6.53 10.09 -9.24
N HIS A 368 -7.13 10.96 -10.05
CA HIS A 368 -7.11 10.87 -11.51
C HIS A 368 -5.69 11.09 -12.06
N PHE A 369 -5.05 12.20 -11.71
CA PHE A 369 -3.68 12.52 -12.16
C PHE A 369 -2.66 11.48 -11.64
N MET A 370 -2.77 11.05 -10.38
CA MET A 370 -1.93 9.96 -9.84
C MET A 370 -2.11 8.64 -10.61
N GLY A 371 -3.35 8.28 -10.95
CA GLY A 371 -3.63 7.05 -11.71
C GLY A 371 -2.98 7.04 -13.08
N GLN A 372 -3.00 8.17 -13.80
CA GLN A 372 -2.28 8.33 -15.07
C GLN A 372 -0.75 8.30 -14.85
N PHE A 373 -0.25 9.03 -13.85
CA PHE A 373 1.17 9.17 -13.54
C PHE A 373 1.82 7.81 -13.21
N HIS A 374 1.16 7.01 -12.37
CA HIS A 374 1.61 5.67 -12.00
C HIS A 374 1.62 4.69 -13.18
N GLU A 375 0.73 4.86 -14.17
CA GLU A 375 0.77 4.04 -15.38
C GLU A 375 1.95 4.42 -16.29
N LYS A 376 2.24 5.72 -16.45
CA LYS A 376 3.42 6.20 -17.20
C LYS A 376 4.72 5.72 -16.55
N LEU A 377 4.84 5.81 -15.21
CA LEU A 377 5.97 5.26 -14.45
C LEU A 377 6.13 3.74 -14.64
N HIS A 378 5.04 2.99 -14.51
CA HIS A 378 5.03 1.55 -14.77
C HIS A 378 5.53 1.23 -16.19
N GLN A 379 5.08 1.97 -17.21
CA GLN A 379 5.52 1.79 -18.59
C GLN A 379 7.01 2.05 -18.78
N ILE A 380 7.58 3.08 -18.13
CA ILE A 380 9.02 3.39 -18.16
C ILE A 380 9.84 2.25 -17.54
N LEU A 381 9.51 1.81 -16.32
CA LEU A 381 10.24 0.71 -15.67
C LEU A 381 10.09 -0.61 -16.45
N LYS A 382 8.88 -0.91 -16.94
CA LYS A 382 8.61 -2.09 -17.77
C LYS A 382 9.41 -2.08 -19.07
N ASN A 383 9.51 -0.92 -19.73
CA ASN A 383 10.31 -0.74 -20.93
C ASN A 383 11.78 -1.12 -20.65
N LEU A 384 12.39 -0.51 -19.64
CA LEU A 384 13.79 -0.73 -19.24
C LEU A 384 14.08 -2.19 -18.85
N LEU A 385 13.21 -2.84 -18.06
CA LEU A 385 13.33 -4.27 -17.72
C LEU A 385 13.24 -5.20 -18.96
N GLN A 386 12.68 -4.71 -20.07
CA GLN A 386 12.44 -5.49 -21.29
C GLN A 386 13.40 -5.17 -22.46
N ARG A 387 14.10 -4.03 -22.47
CA ARG A 387 14.96 -3.62 -23.60
C ARG A 387 16.12 -4.59 -23.84
N SER A 388 16.94 -4.85 -22.83
CA SER A 388 18.13 -5.69 -22.93
C SER A 388 18.47 -6.35 -21.58
N GLY A 389 19.43 -7.28 -21.58
CA GLY A 389 19.97 -7.81 -20.33
C GLY A 389 20.67 -6.73 -19.49
N GLU A 390 21.34 -5.78 -20.16
CA GLU A 390 22.12 -4.72 -19.50
C GLU A 390 21.23 -3.67 -18.84
N THR A 391 20.27 -3.13 -19.58
CA THR A 391 19.30 -2.15 -19.05
C THR A 391 18.47 -2.71 -17.88
N ARG A 392 18.15 -4.01 -17.93
CA ARG A 392 17.55 -4.74 -16.80
C ARG A 392 18.49 -4.80 -15.60
N HIS A 393 19.74 -5.21 -15.80
CA HIS A 393 20.74 -5.29 -14.72
C HIS A 393 20.99 -3.92 -14.07
N LEU A 394 21.22 -2.88 -14.87
CA LEU A 394 21.42 -1.51 -14.40
C LEU A 394 20.23 -0.99 -13.58
N LEU A 395 18.99 -1.23 -14.03
CA LEU A 395 17.79 -0.83 -13.28
C LEU A 395 17.60 -1.67 -12.00
N LEU A 396 17.82 -2.98 -12.02
CA LEU A 396 17.67 -3.81 -10.82
C LEU A 396 18.77 -3.51 -9.79
N SER A 397 20.02 -3.31 -10.22
CA SER A 397 21.12 -2.82 -9.38
C SER A 397 20.82 -1.44 -8.78
N TRP A 398 20.23 -0.53 -9.56
CA TRP A 398 19.75 0.77 -9.08
C TRP A 398 18.68 0.59 -7.99
N LEU A 399 17.66 -0.23 -8.23
CA LEU A 399 16.56 -0.49 -7.29
C LEU A 399 17.07 -1.12 -5.99
N GLY A 400 17.82 -2.22 -6.06
CA GLY A 400 18.32 -2.93 -4.87
C GLY A 400 19.23 -2.05 -4.02
N SER A 401 20.13 -1.30 -4.66
CA SER A 401 21.04 -0.38 -3.96
C SER A 401 20.32 0.86 -3.42
N CYS A 402 19.31 1.37 -4.12
CA CYS A 402 18.43 2.46 -3.64
C CYS A 402 17.72 2.05 -2.35
N LEU A 403 17.13 0.85 -2.30
CA LEU A 403 16.43 0.36 -1.12
C LEU A 403 17.40 0.14 0.04
N GLN A 404 18.58 -0.44 -0.20
CA GLN A 404 19.60 -0.62 0.82
C GLN A 404 20.12 0.71 1.40
N ALA A 405 20.40 1.71 0.56
CA ALA A 405 20.80 3.05 1.02
C ALA A 405 19.69 3.74 1.84
N ASN A 406 18.43 3.37 1.60
CA ASN A 406 17.25 3.89 2.30
C ASN A 406 16.73 2.99 3.44
N ALA A 407 17.39 1.87 3.76
CA ALA A 407 16.94 0.90 4.77
C ALA A 407 16.82 1.51 6.19
N GLY A 408 17.44 2.67 6.43
CA GLY A 408 17.23 3.44 7.66
C GLY A 408 15.82 4.03 7.82
N ARG A 409 15.01 4.15 6.76
CA ARG A 409 13.68 4.79 6.80
C ARG A 409 12.68 4.10 7.74
N ALA A 410 12.80 2.79 7.96
CA ALA A 410 11.93 2.03 8.87
C ALA A 410 12.38 2.09 10.35
N LYS A 411 13.56 2.68 10.65
CA LYS A 411 14.08 2.73 12.02
C LYS A 411 13.45 3.87 12.81
N ILE A 412 13.03 3.56 14.04
CA ILE A 412 12.32 4.49 14.97
C ILE A 412 13.06 5.82 15.15
N TRP A 413 14.41 5.79 15.19
CA TRP A 413 15.26 6.97 15.35
C TRP A 413 16.36 6.99 14.28
N THR A 414 16.42 8.07 13.50
CA THR A 414 17.50 8.34 12.55
C THR A 414 17.80 9.84 12.44
N ASN A 415 19.09 10.18 12.38
CA ASN A 415 19.57 11.55 12.11
C ASN A 415 20.03 11.73 10.65
N GLN A 416 19.77 10.74 9.80
CA GLN A 416 20.13 10.74 8.37
C GLN A 416 18.96 11.21 7.52
N THR A 417 19.27 11.90 6.44
CA THR A 417 18.29 12.33 5.44
C THR A 417 18.17 11.26 4.34
N PHE A 418 16.94 10.80 4.12
CA PHE A 418 16.60 9.76 3.14
C PHE A 418 15.78 10.33 1.98
N ALA A 419 15.56 9.53 0.93
CA ALA A 419 14.66 9.93 -0.14
C ALA A 419 13.21 10.12 0.39
N SER A 420 12.46 11.00 -0.26
CA SER A 420 11.14 11.45 0.18
C SER A 420 10.07 10.36 0.25
N ASP A 421 9.03 10.58 1.04
CA ASP A 421 7.87 9.69 1.11
C ASP A 421 7.09 9.66 -0.22
N ALA A 422 7.13 10.75 -1.00
CA ALA A 422 6.61 10.82 -2.36
C ALA A 422 7.33 9.87 -3.33
N PHE A 423 8.67 9.88 -3.32
CA PHE A 423 9.52 8.96 -4.09
C PHE A 423 9.14 7.50 -3.82
N PHE A 424 8.99 7.14 -2.54
CA PHE A 424 8.66 5.78 -2.14
C PHE A 424 7.24 5.33 -2.49
N LEU A 425 6.23 6.21 -2.38
CA LEU A 425 4.87 5.89 -2.84
C LEU A 425 4.81 5.65 -4.35
N ASN A 426 5.44 6.53 -5.13
CA ASN A 426 5.42 6.45 -6.60
C ASN A 426 6.23 5.25 -7.12
N LEU A 427 7.37 4.96 -6.50
CA LEU A 427 8.16 3.76 -6.80
C LEU A 427 7.36 2.50 -6.43
N GLY A 428 6.75 2.48 -5.24
CA GLY A 428 5.88 1.40 -4.79
C GLY A 428 4.74 1.14 -5.78
N ALA A 429 4.07 2.19 -6.26
CA ALA A 429 2.99 2.04 -7.25
C ALA A 429 3.45 1.44 -8.58
N ALA A 430 4.62 1.86 -9.09
CA ALA A 430 5.18 1.30 -10.32
C ALA A 430 5.61 -0.17 -10.16
N LEU A 431 6.23 -0.52 -9.03
CA LEU A 431 6.64 -1.90 -8.72
C LEU A 431 5.43 -2.83 -8.45
N VAL A 432 4.43 -2.37 -7.68
CA VAL A 432 3.17 -3.10 -7.46
C VAL A 432 2.43 -3.36 -8.79
N LYS A 433 2.46 -2.41 -9.74
CA LYS A 433 1.96 -2.62 -11.12
C LYS A 433 2.74 -3.71 -11.87
N LEU A 434 4.08 -3.75 -11.78
CA LEU A 434 4.91 -4.81 -12.36
C LEU A 434 4.62 -6.21 -11.78
N CYS A 435 4.10 -6.30 -10.56
CA CYS A 435 3.69 -7.57 -9.94
C CYS A 435 2.31 -8.09 -10.40
N GLN A 436 1.41 -7.22 -10.88
CA GLN A 436 0.03 -7.62 -11.24
C GLN A 436 -0.10 -8.81 -12.22
N PRO A 437 0.81 -9.04 -13.20
CA PRO A 437 0.77 -10.21 -14.08
C PRO A 437 0.89 -11.57 -13.37
N PHE A 438 1.31 -11.60 -12.09
CA PHE A 438 1.34 -12.80 -11.26
C PHE A 438 0.56 -12.69 -9.94
N CYS A 439 0.05 -11.51 -9.57
CA CYS A 439 -0.82 -11.29 -8.41
C CYS A 439 -2.25 -11.83 -8.64
N LYS A 440 -2.38 -13.16 -8.62
CA LYS A 440 -3.66 -13.87 -8.51
C LYS A 440 -3.46 -14.99 -7.48
N PRO A 441 -4.36 -15.21 -6.50
CA PRO A 441 -4.14 -16.15 -5.40
C PRO A 441 -3.75 -17.57 -5.84
N ARG A 442 -4.39 -18.11 -6.89
CA ARG A 442 -4.11 -19.45 -7.45
C ARG A 442 -3.19 -19.42 -8.68
N SER A 443 -2.30 -18.43 -8.78
CA SER A 443 -1.31 -18.32 -9.86
C SER A 443 -0.21 -19.38 -9.68
N PRO A 444 0.04 -20.27 -10.66
CA PRO A 444 1.17 -21.20 -10.59
C PRO A 444 2.52 -20.48 -10.76
N LYS A 445 2.53 -19.32 -11.45
CA LYS A 445 3.74 -18.47 -11.55
C LYS A 445 4.21 -18.00 -10.19
N LEU A 446 3.28 -17.71 -9.27
CA LEU A 446 3.61 -17.22 -7.94
C LEU A 446 4.39 -18.26 -7.11
N LEU A 447 4.17 -19.55 -7.36
CA LEU A 447 4.91 -20.65 -6.72
C LEU A 447 6.34 -20.81 -7.26
N THR A 448 6.74 -20.00 -8.25
CA THR A 448 8.16 -19.89 -8.69
C THR A 448 8.96 -18.84 -7.90
N PHE A 449 8.37 -18.29 -6.83
CA PHE A 449 9.05 -17.47 -5.84
C PHE A 449 9.99 -18.33 -4.98
N ASN A 450 11.26 -17.94 -4.86
CA ASN A 450 12.22 -18.64 -4.02
C ASN A 450 12.81 -17.72 -2.93
N PRO A 451 12.37 -17.82 -1.66
CA PRO A 451 12.81 -16.93 -0.60
C PRO A 451 14.26 -17.14 -0.15
N THR A 452 14.97 -18.21 -0.58
CA THR A 452 16.42 -18.35 -0.29
C THR A 452 17.26 -17.18 -0.79
N TYR A 453 16.72 -16.38 -1.73
CA TYR A 453 17.26 -15.09 -2.14
C TYR A 453 17.58 -14.18 -0.93
N CYS A 454 16.68 -14.11 0.06
CA CYS A 454 16.84 -13.28 1.26
C CYS A 454 17.96 -13.78 2.19
N ALA A 455 18.33 -15.06 2.10
CA ALA A 455 19.40 -15.67 2.89
C ALA A 455 20.79 -15.50 2.27
N LEU A 456 20.90 -14.84 1.11
CA LEU A 456 22.17 -14.57 0.45
C LEU A 456 22.89 -13.41 1.14
N LYS A 457 24.10 -13.73 1.62
CA LYS A 457 25.07 -12.73 2.10
C LYS A 457 25.64 -11.93 0.92
N GLU A 458 26.44 -10.93 1.23
CA GLU A 458 27.14 -10.09 0.24
C GLU A 458 27.89 -10.96 -0.80
N LEU A 459 27.53 -10.75 -2.07
CA LEU A 459 28.08 -11.41 -3.26
C LEU A 459 28.89 -10.40 -4.08
N SER A 460 29.82 -10.87 -4.92
CA SER A 460 30.49 -10.01 -5.91
C SER A 460 29.54 -9.54 -7.01
N GLU A 461 29.82 -8.42 -7.67
CA GLU A 461 28.98 -7.88 -8.76
C GLU A 461 28.79 -8.89 -9.91
N GLU A 462 29.83 -9.68 -10.24
CA GLU A 462 29.72 -10.73 -11.25
C GLU A 462 28.74 -11.83 -10.82
N GLU A 463 28.77 -12.26 -9.55
CA GLU A 463 27.80 -13.21 -9.01
C GLU A 463 26.39 -12.61 -8.94
N ARG A 464 26.24 -11.35 -8.51
CA ARG A 464 24.93 -10.65 -8.48
C ARG A 464 24.29 -10.63 -9.87
N ARG A 465 25.07 -10.28 -10.90
CA ARG A 465 24.63 -10.26 -12.30
C ARG A 465 24.35 -11.65 -12.87
N ASN A 466 25.22 -12.64 -12.61
CA ASN A 466 25.05 -13.99 -13.13
C ASN A 466 23.92 -14.79 -12.44
N ARG A 467 23.61 -14.48 -11.17
CA ARG A 467 22.58 -15.19 -10.38
C ARG A 467 21.23 -14.48 -10.37
N ASN A 468 21.12 -13.26 -10.92
CA ASN A 468 19.99 -12.33 -10.74
C ASN A 468 19.73 -12.05 -9.24
N VAL A 469 20.66 -11.37 -8.57
CA VAL A 469 20.58 -11.02 -7.13
C VAL A 469 20.97 -9.55 -6.92
N HIS A 470 20.00 -8.67 -7.10
CA HIS A 470 20.23 -7.22 -7.09
C HIS A 470 19.90 -6.53 -5.76
N ALA A 471 18.94 -6.99 -4.96
CA ALA A 471 18.74 -6.48 -3.61
C ALA A 471 19.78 -7.06 -2.63
N THR A 472 20.14 -6.30 -1.60
CA THR A 472 21.19 -6.63 -0.62
C THR A 472 20.72 -6.32 0.80
N GLY A 473 21.45 -6.79 1.82
CA GLY A 473 21.15 -6.53 3.23
C GLY A 473 20.02 -7.37 3.85
N LEU A 474 19.25 -8.10 3.03
CA LEU A 474 18.16 -8.99 3.46
C LEU A 474 18.62 -10.10 4.42
N ASP A 475 19.92 -10.43 4.41
CA ASP A 475 20.56 -11.39 5.32
C ASP A 475 20.55 -10.94 6.80
N LYS A 476 20.20 -9.67 7.06
CA LYS A 476 20.14 -9.05 8.39
C LYS A 476 18.70 -8.85 8.90
N GLU A 477 17.68 -9.16 8.09
CA GLU A 477 16.27 -9.01 8.45
C GLU A 477 15.76 -10.20 9.29
N THR A 478 14.80 -9.97 10.20
CA THR A 478 14.14 -11.07 10.91
C THR A 478 13.24 -11.85 9.93
N CYS A 479 13.30 -13.18 9.99
CA CYS A 479 12.45 -14.06 9.20
C CYS A 479 11.40 -14.75 10.08
N LEU A 480 10.26 -15.12 9.48
CA LEU A 480 9.09 -15.68 10.19
C LEU A 480 9.42 -16.87 11.11
N ILE A 481 10.48 -17.62 10.81
CA ILE A 481 11.02 -18.71 11.65
C ILE A 481 12.54 -18.57 11.65
N PRO A 482 13.25 -18.75 12.78
CA PRO A 482 14.71 -18.83 12.77
C PRO A 482 15.21 -20.05 11.97
N VAL A 483 16.28 -19.88 11.19
CA VAL A 483 16.92 -20.98 10.44
C VAL A 483 17.46 -22.04 11.43
N PRO A 484 17.12 -23.35 11.26
CA PRO A 484 17.62 -24.41 12.13
C PRO A 484 19.16 -24.53 12.08
N PRO A 485 19.89 -24.68 13.21
CA PRO A 485 21.36 -24.70 13.24
C PRO A 485 22.04 -25.82 12.43
N GLN A 486 21.28 -26.79 11.93
CA GLN A 486 21.75 -27.96 11.18
C GLN A 486 21.37 -27.90 9.69
N GLN A 487 20.59 -26.90 9.25
CA GLN A 487 20.12 -26.78 7.87
C GLN A 487 21.14 -25.99 7.04
N LEU A 488 21.74 -26.65 6.04
CA LEU A 488 22.56 -25.97 5.03
C LEU A 488 21.66 -25.19 4.06
N VAL A 489 22.08 -23.97 3.71
CA VAL A 489 21.34 -23.10 2.79
C VAL A 489 21.67 -23.49 1.35
N GLU A 490 20.90 -24.41 0.78
CA GLU A 490 20.95 -24.74 -0.66
C GLU A 490 20.32 -23.61 -1.50
N SER A 491 21.09 -22.54 -1.69
CA SER A 491 20.67 -21.41 -2.54
C SER A 491 20.61 -21.80 -4.02
N ALA A 492 19.64 -21.26 -4.76
CA ALA A 492 19.49 -21.54 -6.19
C ALA A 492 20.66 -20.99 -7.02
N GLN A 493 20.97 -21.64 -8.14
CA GLN A 493 22.01 -21.18 -9.07
C GLN A 493 21.68 -19.78 -9.63
N SER A 494 20.43 -19.54 -10.02
CA SER A 494 19.92 -18.21 -10.37
C SER A 494 18.45 -18.07 -9.98
N TYR A 495 17.99 -16.83 -9.85
CA TYR A 495 16.65 -16.49 -9.40
C TYR A 495 15.77 -15.93 -10.54
N SER A 496 14.46 -16.04 -10.35
CA SER A 496 13.46 -15.54 -11.31
C SER A 496 13.23 -14.04 -11.13
N LEU A 497 12.99 -13.31 -12.23
CA LEU A 497 12.59 -11.89 -12.17
C LEU A 497 11.30 -11.68 -11.35
N LEU A 498 10.45 -12.71 -11.22
CA LEU A 498 9.31 -12.71 -10.30
C LEU A 498 9.74 -12.65 -8.83
N THR A 499 10.79 -13.37 -8.45
CA THR A 499 11.36 -13.34 -7.10
C THR A 499 11.92 -11.96 -6.79
N GLU A 500 12.75 -11.41 -7.69
CA GLU A 500 13.32 -10.06 -7.51
C GLU A 500 12.24 -8.99 -7.44
N ASN A 501 11.30 -8.98 -8.39
CA ASN A 501 10.21 -8.00 -8.39
C ASN A 501 9.35 -8.07 -7.12
N LEU A 502 9.03 -9.27 -6.62
CA LEU A 502 8.22 -9.41 -5.40
C LEU A 502 8.97 -8.90 -4.16
N ILE A 503 10.26 -9.22 -4.02
CA ILE A 503 11.11 -8.78 -2.91
C ILE A 503 11.32 -7.26 -2.95
N LEU A 504 11.72 -6.71 -4.10
CA LEU A 504 11.89 -5.26 -4.29
C LEU A 504 10.58 -4.51 -4.02
N THR A 505 9.43 -5.06 -4.42
CA THR A 505 8.11 -4.44 -4.16
C THR A 505 7.77 -4.44 -2.68
N GLN A 506 7.86 -5.59 -1.99
CA GLN A 506 7.54 -5.66 -0.55
C GLN A 506 8.51 -4.81 0.28
N LEU A 507 9.82 -4.80 -0.03
CA LEU A 507 10.78 -3.91 0.64
C LEU A 507 10.47 -2.42 0.38
N THR A 508 10.05 -2.05 -0.84
CA THR A 508 9.61 -0.67 -1.15
C THR A 508 8.34 -0.29 -0.39
N LEU A 509 7.38 -1.20 -0.21
CA LEU A 509 6.17 -0.96 0.59
C LEU A 509 6.49 -0.80 2.08
N HIS A 510 7.44 -1.56 2.61
CA HIS A 510 7.88 -1.45 4.00
C HIS A 510 8.58 -0.11 4.26
N LEU A 511 9.58 0.25 3.43
CA LEU A 511 10.28 1.52 3.51
C LEU A 511 9.43 2.74 3.11
N GLY A 512 8.26 2.53 2.50
CA GLY A 512 7.36 3.56 1.97
C GLY A 512 6.02 3.65 2.68
N PHE A 513 5.09 2.80 2.28
CA PHE A 513 3.68 2.83 2.70
C PHE A 513 3.49 2.53 4.20
N HIS A 514 4.15 1.51 4.74
CA HIS A 514 4.04 1.12 6.16
C HIS A 514 4.46 2.28 7.09
N ARG A 515 5.65 2.85 6.87
CA ARG A 515 6.12 4.08 7.56
C ARG A 515 5.11 5.23 7.46
N LEU A 516 4.55 5.48 6.27
CA LEU A 516 3.64 6.59 6.06
C LEU A 516 2.27 6.37 6.73
N HIS A 517 1.80 5.12 6.81
CA HIS A 517 0.61 4.76 7.57
C HIS A 517 0.79 5.07 9.07
N GLU A 518 1.90 4.68 9.69
CA GLU A 518 2.18 5.06 11.08
C GLU A 518 2.12 6.57 11.29
N GLN A 519 2.76 7.33 10.40
CA GLN A 519 2.78 8.79 10.46
C GLN A 519 1.36 9.36 10.32
N MET A 520 0.54 8.81 9.42
CA MET A 520 -0.86 9.21 9.24
C MET A 520 -1.72 8.92 10.48
N VAL A 521 -1.46 7.82 11.20
CA VAL A 521 -2.10 7.53 12.49
C VAL A 521 -1.71 8.57 13.55
N LYS A 522 -0.41 8.87 13.66
CA LYS A 522 0.15 9.85 14.61
C LYS A 522 -0.37 11.27 14.31
N MET A 523 -0.39 11.70 13.04
CA MET A 523 -0.95 12.99 12.62
C MET A 523 -2.45 13.13 12.94
N ASN A 524 -3.24 12.08 12.75
CA ASN A 524 -4.68 12.10 13.06
C ASN A 524 -4.93 12.24 14.58
N GLN A 525 -4.12 11.57 15.43
CA GLN A 525 -4.14 11.76 16.89
C GLN A 525 -3.82 13.22 17.27
N SER A 526 -2.74 13.79 16.71
CA SER A 526 -2.34 15.18 16.95
C SER A 526 -3.38 16.21 16.46
N LEU A 527 -4.04 15.96 15.33
CA LEU A 527 -5.14 16.80 14.84
C LEU A 527 -6.31 16.83 15.82
N HIS A 528 -6.70 15.69 16.39
CA HIS A 528 -7.77 15.63 17.37
C HIS A 528 -7.40 16.36 18.67
N GLN A 529 -6.15 16.22 19.14
CA GLN A 529 -5.63 16.97 20.29
C GLN A 529 -5.66 18.48 20.03
N LEU A 530 -5.08 18.95 18.92
CA LEU A 530 -5.10 20.38 18.54
C LEU A 530 -6.52 20.93 18.42
N GLN A 531 -7.45 20.16 17.83
CA GLN A 531 -8.86 20.57 17.70
C GLN A 531 -9.52 20.81 19.07
N VAL A 532 -9.29 19.91 20.04
CA VAL A 532 -9.82 20.05 21.41
C VAL A 532 -9.19 21.24 22.13
N THR A 533 -7.85 21.36 22.10
CA THR A 533 -7.12 22.47 22.73
C THR A 533 -7.51 23.83 22.13
N TRP A 534 -7.70 23.93 20.81
CA TRP A 534 -8.16 25.14 20.14
C TRP A 534 -9.59 25.54 20.57
N GLN A 535 -10.52 24.58 20.67
CA GLN A 535 -11.88 24.85 21.15
C GLN A 535 -11.89 25.33 22.61
N GLU A 536 -11.02 24.78 23.47
CA GLU A 536 -10.91 25.22 24.86
C GLU A 536 -10.26 26.61 24.98
N ALA A 537 -9.19 26.87 24.21
CA ALA A 537 -8.54 28.19 24.13
C ALA A 537 -9.52 29.28 23.63
N GLN A 538 -10.37 28.95 22.66
CA GLN A 538 -11.41 29.87 22.15
C GLN A 538 -12.50 30.14 23.21
N ARG A 539 -12.94 29.13 23.97
CA ARG A 539 -13.91 29.30 25.08
C ARG A 539 -13.36 30.10 26.25
N THR A 540 -12.06 30.03 26.49
CA THR A 540 -11.37 30.71 27.61
C THR A 540 -10.78 32.07 27.23
N GLY A 541 -10.83 32.46 25.94
CA GLY A 541 -10.37 33.77 25.46
C GLY A 541 -8.84 33.91 25.39
N ILE A 542 -8.11 32.80 25.25
CA ILE A 542 -6.65 32.80 25.26
C ILE A 542 -6.11 33.33 23.90
N PRO A 543 -5.19 34.32 23.88
CA PRO A 543 -4.69 34.94 22.65
C PRO A 543 -3.83 34.02 21.75
N MET A 544 -3.48 32.82 22.22
CA MET A 544 -2.78 31.79 21.44
C MET A 544 -3.69 31.03 20.46
N SER A 545 -5.01 31.31 20.47
CA SER A 545 -6.00 30.59 19.65
C SER A 545 -5.79 30.72 18.14
N GLU A 546 -5.21 31.83 17.64
CA GLU A 546 -4.88 31.98 16.22
C GLU A 546 -3.68 31.10 15.80
N GLN A 547 -2.65 31.02 16.64
CA GLN A 547 -1.49 30.15 16.40
C GLN A 547 -1.86 28.66 16.44
N LEU A 548 -2.78 28.27 17.32
CA LEU A 548 -3.33 26.90 17.35
C LEU A 548 -4.15 26.58 16.11
N LEU A 549 -4.87 27.57 15.55
CA LEU A 549 -5.59 27.40 14.29
C LEU A 549 -4.63 27.25 13.11
N GLU A 550 -3.57 28.07 13.04
CA GLU A 550 -2.53 27.97 12.00
C GLU A 550 -1.83 26.59 12.02
N GLN A 551 -1.46 26.09 13.21
CA GLN A 551 -0.90 24.75 13.39
C GLN A 551 -1.89 23.65 12.97
N PHE A 552 -3.18 23.83 13.24
CA PHE A 552 -4.23 22.91 12.81
C PHE A 552 -4.43 22.92 11.29
N GLU A 553 -4.47 24.10 10.63
CA GLU A 553 -4.50 24.19 9.16
C GLU A 553 -3.30 23.48 8.55
N HIS A 554 -2.08 23.82 8.97
CA HIS A 554 -0.86 23.24 8.41
C HIS A 554 -0.84 21.72 8.55
N LEU A 555 -1.15 21.17 9.74
CA LEU A 555 -1.20 19.72 9.92
C LEU A 555 -2.35 19.06 9.14
N MET A 556 -3.49 19.73 8.98
CA MET A 556 -4.63 19.23 8.20
C MET A 556 -4.29 19.19 6.69
N ILE A 557 -3.54 20.17 6.18
CA ILE A 557 -3.05 20.18 4.79
C ILE A 557 -2.10 19.00 4.54
N VAL A 558 -1.18 18.72 5.47
CA VAL A 558 -0.32 17.52 5.39
C VAL A 558 -1.19 16.26 5.40
N TYR A 559 -2.09 16.13 6.38
CA TYR A 559 -2.93 14.94 6.55
C TYR A 559 -3.84 14.65 5.35
N LEU A 560 -4.50 15.67 4.78
CA LEU A 560 -5.34 15.51 3.59
C LEU A 560 -4.52 15.17 2.33
N SER A 561 -3.32 15.75 2.21
CA SER A 561 -2.37 15.39 1.14
C SER A 561 -1.90 13.94 1.26
N THR A 562 -1.50 13.51 2.47
CA THR A 562 -1.13 12.11 2.78
C THR A 562 -2.30 11.15 2.55
N LYS A 563 -3.53 11.54 2.92
CA LYS A 563 -4.74 10.77 2.62
C LYS A 563 -4.88 10.58 1.11
N ALA A 564 -5.00 11.68 0.34
CA ALA A 564 -5.21 11.60 -1.11
C ALA A 564 -4.11 10.81 -1.83
N ALA A 565 -2.85 10.93 -1.38
CA ALA A 565 -1.73 10.16 -1.92
C ALA A 565 -1.79 8.65 -1.63
N THR A 566 -2.43 8.23 -0.52
CA THR A 566 -2.51 6.83 -0.09
C THR A 566 -3.86 6.18 -0.41
N THR A 567 -4.93 6.94 -0.68
CA THR A 567 -6.29 6.45 -0.94
C THR A 567 -6.62 6.19 -2.42
N GLN A 568 -5.66 6.31 -3.34
CA GLN A 568 -5.89 6.16 -4.78
C GLN A 568 -6.48 4.76 -5.12
N PRO A 569 -7.74 4.64 -5.61
CA PRO A 569 -8.45 3.35 -5.58
C PRO A 569 -7.85 2.25 -6.46
N ALA A 570 -7.26 2.60 -7.61
CA ALA A 570 -6.64 1.62 -8.49
C ALA A 570 -5.32 1.08 -7.90
N MET A 571 -4.55 1.93 -7.23
CA MET A 571 -3.36 1.53 -6.48
C MET A 571 -3.73 0.66 -5.27
N LEU A 572 -4.76 1.03 -4.51
CA LEU A 572 -5.27 0.20 -3.41
C LEU A 572 -5.75 -1.17 -3.90
N GLN A 573 -6.47 -1.25 -5.02
CA GLN A 573 -6.84 -2.55 -5.61
C GLN A 573 -5.62 -3.36 -6.05
N CYS A 574 -4.59 -2.73 -6.63
CA CYS A 574 -3.36 -3.42 -7.00
C CYS A 574 -2.55 -3.91 -5.77
N CYS A 575 -2.56 -3.15 -4.67
CA CYS A 575 -1.98 -3.57 -3.39
C CYS A 575 -2.77 -4.74 -2.77
N LEU A 576 -4.11 -4.68 -2.79
CA LEU A 576 -4.97 -5.77 -2.34
C LEU A 576 -4.68 -7.06 -3.12
N ASN A 577 -4.61 -6.99 -4.46
CA ASN A 577 -4.24 -8.13 -5.29
C ASN A 577 -2.88 -8.73 -4.89
N LEU A 578 -1.89 -7.87 -4.57
CA LEU A 578 -0.56 -8.28 -4.13
C LEU A 578 -0.58 -8.94 -2.74
N GLN A 579 -1.28 -8.37 -1.76
CA GLN A 579 -1.31 -8.92 -0.40
C GLN A 579 -2.15 -10.21 -0.33
N THR A 580 -3.29 -10.31 -1.02
CA THR A 580 -4.04 -11.58 -1.14
C THR A 580 -3.20 -12.68 -1.84
N SER A 581 -2.40 -12.30 -2.83
CA SER A 581 -1.48 -13.24 -3.47
C SER A 581 -0.35 -13.66 -2.52
N THR A 582 0.20 -12.71 -1.76
CA THR A 582 1.21 -12.98 -0.73
C THR A 582 0.64 -13.88 0.37
N SER A 583 -0.60 -13.68 0.81
CA SER A 583 -1.26 -14.53 1.80
C SER A 583 -1.44 -15.97 1.29
N ALA A 584 -1.86 -16.15 0.02
CA ALA A 584 -1.91 -17.46 -0.63
C ALA A 584 -0.54 -18.15 -0.67
N LEU A 585 0.50 -17.41 -1.10
CA LEU A 585 1.87 -17.91 -1.18
C LEU A 585 2.40 -18.35 0.20
N LEU A 586 2.19 -17.55 1.24
CA LEU A 586 2.58 -17.89 2.61
C LEU A 586 1.81 -19.13 3.12
N VAL A 587 0.53 -19.29 2.80
CA VAL A 587 -0.24 -20.51 3.12
C VAL A 587 0.35 -21.74 2.43
N GLN A 588 0.75 -21.64 1.15
CA GLN A 588 1.41 -22.75 0.43
C GLN A 588 2.78 -23.11 1.04
N LEU A 589 3.63 -22.12 1.33
CA LEU A 589 4.92 -22.35 2.02
C LEU A 589 4.72 -22.90 3.44
N GLY A 590 3.65 -22.49 4.11
CA GLY A 590 3.19 -23.07 5.37
C GLY A 590 2.85 -24.55 5.24
N MET A 591 2.03 -24.94 4.27
CA MET A 591 1.71 -26.36 4.02
C MET A 591 2.91 -27.20 3.52
N GLY A 592 4.12 -26.62 3.45
CA GLY A 592 5.33 -27.30 2.98
C GLY A 592 5.36 -27.50 1.48
N ASN A 593 4.50 -26.81 0.73
CA ASN A 593 4.42 -26.96 -0.72
C ASN A 593 5.65 -26.31 -1.39
N GLN A 594 6.38 -27.11 -2.16
CA GLN A 594 7.50 -26.70 -3.02
C GLN A 594 7.22 -27.00 -4.50
N GLY A 595 6.01 -27.47 -4.83
CA GLY A 595 5.58 -27.81 -6.19
C GLY A 595 4.99 -26.63 -6.96
N PRO A 596 4.84 -26.75 -8.29
CA PRO A 596 4.27 -25.72 -9.16
C PRO A 596 2.73 -25.64 -9.12
N GLU A 597 2.06 -26.55 -8.40
CA GLU A 597 0.61 -26.63 -8.28
C GLU A 597 0.15 -26.23 -6.88
N HIS A 598 -1.05 -25.64 -6.77
CA HIS A 598 -1.62 -25.22 -5.49
C HIS A 598 -2.23 -26.39 -4.73
N VAL A 599 -1.73 -26.65 -3.51
CA VAL A 599 -2.32 -27.63 -2.59
C VAL A 599 -3.53 -27.01 -1.89
N ALA A 600 -4.61 -27.78 -1.72
CA ALA A 600 -5.82 -27.30 -1.06
C ALA A 600 -5.67 -27.32 0.49
N LEU A 601 -6.08 -26.24 1.15
CA LEU A 601 -6.01 -26.14 2.61
C LEU A 601 -6.89 -27.21 3.30
N SER A 602 -6.28 -27.91 4.25
CA SER A 602 -6.86 -28.98 5.05
C SER A 602 -6.18 -29.03 6.41
N PHE A 603 -6.88 -29.56 7.41
CA PHE A 603 -6.42 -29.66 8.79
C PHE A 603 -6.57 -31.11 9.28
N PRO A 604 -5.72 -31.61 10.21
CA PRO A 604 -4.58 -30.91 10.82
C PRO A 604 -3.48 -30.57 9.82
N LEU A 605 -2.74 -29.47 10.08
CA LEU A 605 -1.68 -29.00 9.18
C LEU A 605 -0.48 -29.96 9.20
N PRO A 606 0.24 -30.13 8.08
CA PRO A 606 1.43 -30.98 8.04
C PRO A 606 2.57 -30.41 8.90
N PRO A 607 3.35 -31.26 9.59
CA PRO A 607 4.51 -30.82 10.38
C PRO A 607 5.58 -30.21 9.48
N LEU A 608 6.24 -29.15 9.95
CA LEU A 608 7.26 -28.45 9.17
C LEU A 608 8.60 -29.21 9.19
N GLN A 609 9.08 -29.58 8.00
CA GLN A 609 10.44 -30.05 7.76
C GLN A 609 11.03 -29.22 6.62
N ASN A 610 12.26 -28.71 6.79
CA ASN A 610 13.00 -27.90 5.81
C ASN A 610 12.16 -26.78 5.16
N THR A 611 11.35 -26.08 5.97
CA THR A 611 10.42 -25.05 5.46
C THR A 611 11.15 -23.83 4.90
N MET A 612 10.62 -23.30 3.80
CA MET A 612 11.12 -22.08 3.15
C MET A 612 10.74 -20.80 3.93
N LEU A 613 9.84 -20.89 4.92
CA LEU A 613 9.43 -19.77 5.78
C LEU A 613 10.60 -19.20 6.61
N CYS A 614 11.66 -19.97 6.87
CA CYS A 614 12.85 -19.47 7.57
C CYS A 614 13.72 -18.51 6.74
N TYR A 615 13.36 -18.29 5.47
CA TYR A 615 13.99 -17.30 4.58
C TYR A 615 13.00 -16.20 4.14
N VAL A 616 11.80 -16.14 4.72
CA VAL A 616 10.79 -15.11 4.44
C VAL A 616 10.89 -14.00 5.50
N PRO A 617 11.29 -12.76 5.14
CA PRO A 617 11.34 -11.65 6.08
C PRO A 617 9.98 -11.30 6.69
N GLU A 618 10.00 -10.86 7.94
CA GLU A 618 8.81 -10.52 8.71
C GLU A 618 7.99 -9.37 8.10
N PHE A 619 8.64 -8.44 7.40
CA PHE A 619 7.97 -7.31 6.74
C PHE A 619 6.93 -7.72 5.68
N PHE A 620 7.00 -8.96 5.13
CA PHE A 620 5.96 -9.48 4.25
C PHE A 620 4.59 -9.59 4.95
N VAL A 621 4.59 -9.87 6.25
CA VAL A 621 3.37 -9.97 7.07
C VAL A 621 2.96 -8.61 7.63
N GLU A 622 3.92 -7.76 8.01
CA GLU A 622 3.67 -6.38 8.46
C GLU A 622 2.97 -5.55 7.36
N ASN A 623 3.54 -5.54 6.14
CA ASN A 623 2.98 -4.83 4.99
C ASN A 623 1.53 -5.24 4.70
N MET A 624 1.23 -6.53 4.80
CA MET A 624 -0.12 -7.06 4.60
C MET A 624 -1.06 -6.65 5.73
N GLY A 625 -0.61 -6.75 6.98
CA GLY A 625 -1.43 -6.42 8.15
C GLY A 625 -1.78 -4.94 8.22
N ASP A 626 -0.77 -4.06 8.13
CA ASP A 626 -0.98 -2.62 8.17
C ASP A 626 -1.76 -2.10 6.95
N PHE A 627 -1.64 -2.75 5.79
CA PHE A 627 -2.47 -2.43 4.62
C PHE A 627 -3.96 -2.74 4.87
N LEU A 628 -4.29 -3.90 5.45
CA LEU A 628 -5.68 -4.27 5.74
C LEU A 628 -6.30 -3.38 6.84
N ILE A 629 -5.51 -3.03 7.86
CA ILE A 629 -5.91 -2.08 8.92
C ILE A 629 -6.07 -0.66 8.36
N PHE A 630 -5.19 -0.22 7.45
CA PHE A 630 -5.33 1.04 6.72
C PHE A 630 -6.65 1.07 5.93
N LEU A 631 -6.97 0.01 5.18
CA LEU A 631 -8.22 -0.04 4.41
C LEU A 631 -9.44 0.11 5.33
N ARG A 632 -9.51 -0.60 6.46
CA ARG A 632 -10.63 -0.48 7.41
C ARG A 632 -10.83 0.96 7.92
N ARG A 633 -9.75 1.72 8.06
CA ARG A 633 -9.78 3.09 8.57
C ARG A 633 -10.01 4.16 7.49
N PHE A 634 -9.62 3.92 6.24
CA PHE A 634 -9.56 4.97 5.20
C PHE A 634 -10.20 4.60 3.85
N ALA A 635 -10.53 3.32 3.59
CA ALA A 635 -11.10 2.80 2.34
C ALA A 635 -11.91 1.50 2.58
N ASP A 636 -12.87 1.52 3.51
CA ASP A 636 -13.68 0.36 3.92
C ASP A 636 -14.58 -0.18 2.78
N ASP A 637 -14.85 0.63 1.77
CA ASP A 637 -15.53 0.27 0.52
C ASP A 637 -14.72 -0.73 -0.33
N ILE A 638 -13.39 -0.66 -0.26
CA ILE A 638 -12.50 -1.64 -0.91
C ILE A 638 -12.49 -2.97 -0.14
N LEU A 639 -12.63 -2.95 1.20
CA LEU A 639 -12.84 -4.18 1.99
C LEU A 639 -14.22 -4.81 1.73
N GLU A 640 -15.29 -4.01 1.60
CA GLU A 640 -16.61 -4.57 1.31
C GLU A 640 -16.73 -5.15 -0.10
N THR A 641 -15.84 -4.78 -1.02
CA THR A 641 -15.78 -5.39 -2.36
C THR A 641 -14.78 -6.55 -2.48
N CYS A 642 -13.94 -6.83 -1.47
CA CYS A 642 -12.86 -7.82 -1.56
C CYS A 642 -13.27 -9.29 -1.34
N ALA A 643 -14.53 -9.68 -1.56
CA ALA A 643 -15.07 -10.98 -1.16
C ALA A 643 -14.25 -12.21 -1.62
N GLU A 644 -13.78 -12.21 -2.87
CA GLU A 644 -12.95 -13.30 -3.43
C GLU A 644 -11.54 -13.36 -2.83
N SER A 645 -11.04 -12.22 -2.31
CA SER A 645 -9.76 -12.16 -1.59
C SER A 645 -9.89 -12.58 -0.13
N LEU A 646 -11.01 -12.26 0.51
CA LEU A 646 -11.19 -12.40 1.95
C LEU A 646 -11.03 -13.86 2.44
N GLU A 647 -11.51 -14.85 1.69
CA GLU A 647 -11.28 -16.27 2.02
C GLU A 647 -9.78 -16.62 2.12
N THR A 648 -8.96 -16.06 1.22
CA THR A 648 -7.50 -16.31 1.19
C THR A 648 -6.76 -15.54 2.30
N ILE A 649 -7.33 -14.44 2.79
CA ILE A 649 -6.84 -13.70 3.96
C ILE A 649 -7.20 -14.45 5.24
N LEU A 650 -8.42 -14.99 5.35
CA LEU A 650 -8.85 -15.82 6.47
C LEU A 650 -8.05 -17.13 6.55
N ASP A 651 -7.74 -17.77 5.42
CA ASP A 651 -6.85 -18.95 5.36
C ASP A 651 -5.46 -18.64 5.94
N PHE A 652 -4.89 -17.50 5.56
CA PHE A 652 -3.60 -17.06 6.12
C PHE A 652 -3.67 -16.79 7.62
N ILE A 653 -4.67 -16.04 8.09
CA ILE A 653 -4.86 -15.76 9.53
C ILE A 653 -5.03 -17.08 10.30
N THR A 654 -5.84 -18.01 9.80
CA THR A 654 -6.10 -19.32 10.43
C THR A 654 -4.83 -20.18 10.52
N VAL A 655 -3.99 -20.19 9.48
CA VAL A 655 -2.74 -20.97 9.46
C VAL A 655 -1.64 -20.37 10.34
N PHE A 656 -1.55 -19.04 10.45
CA PHE A 656 -0.39 -18.37 11.06
C PHE A 656 -0.62 -17.78 12.46
N MET A 657 -1.82 -17.27 12.77
CA MET A 657 -2.09 -16.56 14.03
C MET A 657 -1.87 -17.44 15.28
N GLY A 658 -2.37 -18.68 15.24
CA GLY A 658 -2.23 -19.63 16.35
C GLY A 658 -0.91 -20.42 16.37
N SER A 659 0.00 -20.25 15.39
CA SER A 659 1.08 -21.23 15.16
C SER A 659 2.48 -20.67 15.38
N VAL A 660 3.04 -20.95 16.56
CA VAL A 660 4.45 -20.66 16.94
C VAL A 660 5.46 -21.34 16.00
N GLU A 661 5.09 -22.48 15.40
CA GLU A 661 5.91 -23.19 14.41
C GLU A 661 6.01 -22.44 13.08
N ARG A 662 5.01 -21.61 12.73
CA ARG A 662 4.87 -20.95 11.42
C ARG A 662 5.24 -19.48 11.46
N MET A 663 5.06 -18.85 12.62
CA MET A 663 5.50 -17.49 12.89
C MET A 663 6.01 -17.42 14.34
N LYS A 664 7.32 -17.25 14.50
CA LYS A 664 7.96 -17.27 15.81
C LYS A 664 7.70 -15.99 16.61
N ASN A 665 7.72 -14.83 15.92
CA ASN A 665 7.47 -13.53 16.52
C ASN A 665 6.01 -13.39 17.00
N PRO A 666 5.78 -13.24 18.31
CA PRO A 666 4.42 -13.25 18.87
C PRO A 666 3.71 -11.90 18.69
N HIS A 667 4.44 -10.80 18.50
CA HIS A 667 3.85 -9.48 18.24
C HIS A 667 3.17 -9.46 16.86
N LEU A 668 3.76 -10.13 15.87
CA LEU A 668 3.17 -10.30 14.54
C LEU A 668 1.97 -11.26 14.55
N ARG A 669 2.01 -12.34 15.35
CA ARG A 669 0.83 -13.19 15.55
C ARG A 669 -0.31 -12.43 16.23
N ALA A 670 0.00 -11.58 17.21
CA ALA A 670 -0.98 -10.69 17.84
C ALA A 670 -1.51 -9.62 16.87
N LYS A 671 -0.65 -9.10 15.98
CA LYS A 671 -1.04 -8.19 14.88
C LYS A 671 -2.08 -8.85 13.96
N LEU A 672 -2.02 -10.17 13.72
CA LEU A 672 -3.06 -10.87 12.95
C LEU A 672 -4.44 -10.86 13.62
N ALA A 673 -4.54 -10.68 14.94
CA ALA A 673 -5.83 -10.46 15.59
C ALA A 673 -6.36 -9.03 15.36
N GLU A 674 -5.49 -8.01 15.29
CA GLU A 674 -5.89 -6.65 14.84
C GLU A 674 -6.35 -6.68 13.36
N VAL A 675 -5.67 -7.45 12.51
CA VAL A 675 -6.08 -7.66 11.11
C VAL A 675 -7.42 -8.40 11.02
N LEU A 676 -7.65 -9.42 11.84
CA LEU A 676 -8.92 -10.16 11.88
C LEU A 676 -10.08 -9.28 12.35
N GLU A 677 -9.83 -8.35 13.29
CA GLU A 677 -10.80 -7.32 13.70
C GLU A 677 -11.08 -6.37 12.53
N ALA A 678 -10.04 -5.90 11.83
CA ALA A 678 -10.18 -4.95 10.72
C ALA A 678 -10.93 -5.51 9.50
N VAL A 679 -10.88 -6.82 9.24
CA VAL A 679 -11.57 -7.45 8.10
C VAL A 679 -12.93 -8.08 8.43
N MET A 680 -13.34 -8.11 9.71
CA MET A 680 -14.65 -8.67 10.09
C MET A 680 -15.81 -7.71 9.75
N PRO A 681 -17.08 -8.20 9.72
CA PRO A 681 -18.24 -7.33 9.54
C PRO A 681 -18.58 -6.61 10.85
N HIS A 682 -18.49 -5.27 10.87
CA HIS A 682 -18.81 -4.48 12.06
C HIS A 682 -20.29 -4.06 12.05
N MET A 683 -21.10 -4.75 12.86
CA MET A 683 -22.51 -4.41 13.07
C MET A 683 -22.66 -3.20 14.00
N GLU A 684 -22.38 -2.00 13.51
CA GLU A 684 -22.54 -0.76 14.27
C GLU A 684 -24.03 -0.43 14.53
N PRO A 685 -24.41 -0.03 15.77
CA PRO A 685 -25.77 0.40 16.08
C PRO A 685 -26.13 1.69 15.31
N VAL A 686 -27.11 1.57 14.41
CA VAL A 686 -27.50 2.67 13.50
C VAL A 686 -28.04 3.87 14.27
N ALA A 687 -27.40 5.03 14.12
CA ALA A 687 -27.95 6.30 14.55
C ALA A 687 -29.25 6.59 13.76
N PRO A 688 -30.38 6.94 14.41
CA PRO A 688 -31.67 7.07 13.73
C PRO A 688 -31.65 8.02 12.52
N GLY A 689 -31.87 7.46 11.32
CA GLY A 689 -31.87 8.19 10.05
C GLY A 689 -30.61 8.00 9.19
N ALA A 690 -29.56 7.34 9.67
CA ALA A 690 -28.41 6.96 8.84
C ALA A 690 -28.75 5.76 7.93
N VAL A 691 -28.31 5.82 6.66
CA VAL A 691 -28.39 4.68 5.73
C VAL A 691 -27.31 3.67 6.11
N GLN A 692 -27.68 2.39 6.31
CA GLN A 692 -26.70 1.34 6.59
C GLN A 692 -25.77 1.11 5.37
N PRO A 693 -24.44 1.04 5.57
CA PRO A 693 -23.57 0.42 4.58
C PRO A 693 -23.93 -1.07 4.49
N ILE A 694 -24.11 -1.57 3.28
CA ILE A 694 -24.57 -2.94 3.04
C ILE A 694 -23.37 -3.90 3.19
N MET A 695 -23.04 -4.28 4.43
CA MET A 695 -21.89 -5.16 4.76
C MET A 695 -22.12 -6.66 4.43
N PHE A 696 -22.86 -6.93 3.35
CA PHE A 696 -23.33 -8.26 3.00
C PHE A 696 -22.21 -9.20 2.50
N GLN A 697 -21.14 -8.66 1.88
CA GLN A 697 -20.11 -9.49 1.28
C GLN A 697 -19.16 -10.05 2.33
N ARG A 698 -18.69 -9.21 3.26
CA ARG A 698 -17.88 -9.65 4.40
C ARG A 698 -18.64 -10.66 5.26
N GLU A 699 -19.90 -10.37 5.63
CA GLU A 699 -20.69 -11.28 6.46
C GLU A 699 -20.93 -12.62 5.78
N ARG A 700 -21.26 -12.63 4.47
CA ARG A 700 -21.43 -13.87 3.70
C ARG A 700 -20.18 -14.75 3.78
N VAL A 701 -18.98 -14.20 3.53
CA VAL A 701 -17.74 -14.97 3.55
C VAL A 701 -17.45 -15.56 4.93
N PHE A 702 -17.57 -14.76 5.99
CA PHE A 702 -17.40 -15.26 7.37
C PHE A 702 -18.42 -16.36 7.73
N CYS A 703 -19.69 -16.20 7.34
CA CYS A 703 -20.71 -17.22 7.60
C CYS A 703 -20.49 -18.52 6.79
N SER A 704 -19.90 -18.45 5.59
CA SER A 704 -19.57 -19.62 4.77
C SER A 704 -18.14 -20.16 4.96
N TYR A 705 -17.35 -19.61 5.88
CA TYR A 705 -15.92 -19.93 5.96
C TYR A 705 -15.66 -21.36 6.44
N LYS A 706 -15.09 -22.19 5.56
CA LYS A 706 -14.87 -23.64 5.76
C LYS A 706 -14.03 -23.97 7.01
N HIS A 707 -13.09 -23.09 7.37
CA HIS A 707 -12.16 -23.29 8.49
C HIS A 707 -12.50 -22.42 9.72
N ALA A 708 -13.77 -22.00 9.84
CA ALA A 708 -14.28 -21.28 11.00
C ALA A 708 -13.93 -21.90 12.37
N PRO A 709 -13.97 -23.25 12.57
CA PRO A 709 -13.52 -23.86 13.82
C PRO A 709 -12.04 -23.59 14.11
N GLN A 710 -11.16 -23.80 13.12
CA GLN A 710 -9.73 -23.58 13.29
C GLN A 710 -9.38 -22.11 13.52
N LEU A 711 -10.17 -21.18 12.95
CA LEU A 711 -9.99 -19.75 13.17
C LEU A 711 -10.37 -19.32 14.60
N ALA A 712 -11.40 -19.93 15.19
CA ALA A 712 -11.74 -19.74 16.60
C ALA A 712 -10.67 -20.32 17.54
N GLU A 713 -10.17 -21.53 17.24
CA GLU A 713 -9.08 -22.17 17.98
C GLU A 713 -7.78 -21.35 17.89
N ALA A 714 -7.43 -20.83 16.72
CA ALA A 714 -6.26 -19.97 16.51
C ALA A 714 -6.35 -18.66 17.31
N LEU A 715 -7.55 -18.07 17.42
CA LEU A 715 -7.79 -16.84 18.20
C LEU A 715 -7.58 -17.07 19.71
N ILE A 716 -8.12 -18.17 20.23
CA ILE A 716 -7.92 -18.57 21.64
C ILE A 716 -6.44 -18.93 21.89
N THR A 717 -5.77 -19.56 20.93
CA THR A 717 -4.34 -19.88 21.02
C THR A 717 -3.49 -18.62 21.11
N VAL A 718 -3.70 -17.62 20.23
CA VAL A 718 -2.92 -16.37 20.30
C VAL A 718 -3.24 -15.57 21.57
N PHE A 719 -4.49 -15.57 22.06
CA PHE A 719 -4.85 -14.93 23.35
C PHE A 719 -4.03 -15.51 24.52
N VAL A 720 -3.77 -16.81 24.50
CA VAL A 720 -3.02 -17.53 25.54
C VAL A 720 -1.50 -17.37 25.37
N ASP A 721 -1.00 -17.31 24.14
CA ASP A 721 0.44 -17.22 23.84
C ASP A 721 1.07 -15.84 24.09
N ILE A 722 0.28 -14.76 24.12
CA ILE A 722 0.76 -13.37 24.37
C ILE A 722 0.96 -13.05 25.86
N GLU A 723 0.89 -14.04 26.75
CA GLU A 723 1.21 -13.86 28.17
C GLU A 723 2.74 -13.88 28.38
N PHE A 724 3.40 -12.77 27.99
CA PHE A 724 4.85 -12.63 28.09
C PHE A 724 5.33 -12.52 29.54
N THR A 725 6.19 -13.44 29.96
CA THR A 725 6.73 -13.50 31.32
C THR A 725 8.15 -12.91 31.38
N GLY A 726 8.29 -11.74 32.02
CA GLY A 726 9.62 -11.20 32.37
C GLY A 726 9.66 -9.71 32.70
N ASP A 727 9.28 -8.84 31.76
CA ASP A 727 9.50 -7.39 31.84
C ASP A 727 8.23 -6.62 32.24
N PRO A 728 8.24 -5.81 33.32
CA PRO A 728 7.13 -4.93 33.69
C PRO A 728 6.64 -4.02 32.55
N HIS A 729 7.51 -3.56 31.65
CA HIS A 729 7.12 -2.70 30.53
C HIS A 729 6.29 -3.43 29.46
N GLN A 730 6.36 -4.76 29.40
CA GLN A 730 5.59 -5.58 28.46
C GLN A 730 4.25 -6.03 29.05
N PHE A 731 4.07 -5.95 30.37
CA PHE A 731 2.86 -6.44 31.06
C PHE A 731 1.59 -5.75 30.56
N GLU A 732 1.58 -4.41 30.43
CA GLU A 732 0.41 -3.68 29.91
C GLU A 732 0.20 -3.87 28.40
N GLN A 733 1.27 -4.24 27.67
CA GLN A 733 1.21 -4.41 26.21
C GLN A 733 0.28 -5.57 25.81
N LYS A 734 0.18 -6.63 26.63
CA LYS A 734 -0.72 -7.76 26.39
C LYS A 734 -2.19 -7.33 26.30
N PHE A 735 -2.61 -6.31 27.06
CA PHE A 735 -4.00 -5.81 27.02
C PHE A 735 -4.30 -5.11 25.70
N ASN A 736 -3.34 -4.39 25.12
CA ASN A 736 -3.48 -3.80 23.79
C ASN A 736 -3.63 -4.87 22.70
N TYR A 737 -2.91 -5.99 22.82
CA TYR A 737 -3.07 -7.15 21.93
C TYR A 737 -4.38 -7.92 22.14
N ARG A 738 -4.88 -8.03 23.38
CA ARG A 738 -6.18 -8.67 23.69
C ARG A 738 -7.37 -7.81 23.25
N ARG A 739 -7.24 -6.49 23.23
CA ARG A 739 -8.32 -5.54 22.89
C ARG A 739 -9.09 -5.89 21.59
N PRO A 740 -8.46 -6.14 20.42
CA PRO A 740 -9.19 -6.57 19.21
C PRO A 740 -9.83 -7.95 19.33
N MET A 741 -9.39 -8.82 20.24
CA MET A 741 -9.89 -10.18 20.37
C MET A 741 -11.30 -10.25 20.97
N TYR A 742 -11.70 -9.35 21.87
CA TYR A 742 -13.04 -9.39 22.49
C TYR A 742 -14.18 -9.11 21.48
N PRO A 743 -14.11 -8.08 20.61
CA PRO A 743 -15.07 -7.91 19.51
C PRO A 743 -15.18 -9.15 18.60
N ILE A 744 -14.05 -9.78 18.26
CA ILE A 744 -14.03 -10.98 17.42
C ILE A 744 -14.67 -12.17 18.15
N LEU A 745 -14.31 -12.43 19.40
CA LEU A 745 -14.90 -13.51 20.22
C LEU A 745 -16.42 -13.33 20.35
N LYS A 746 -16.89 -12.10 20.54
CA LYS A 746 -18.31 -11.75 20.60
C LYS A 746 -19.04 -11.97 19.27
N TYR A 747 -18.41 -11.61 18.14
CA TYR A 747 -18.93 -11.90 16.81
C TYR A 747 -18.99 -13.41 16.52
N MET A 748 -17.90 -14.13 16.80
CA MET A 748 -17.80 -15.58 16.67
C MET A 748 -18.84 -16.32 17.52
N TRP A 749 -19.07 -15.90 18.76
CA TRP A 749 -20.09 -16.49 19.63
C TRP A 749 -21.52 -16.34 19.07
N GLY A 750 -21.77 -15.29 18.27
CA GLY A 750 -23.02 -15.10 17.54
C GLY A 750 -23.18 -15.95 16.27
N LYS A 751 -22.21 -16.82 15.93
CA LYS A 751 -22.16 -17.59 14.67
C LYS A 751 -21.86 -19.07 14.95
N GLU A 752 -22.83 -19.95 14.64
CA GLU A 752 -22.83 -21.38 15.01
C GLU A 752 -21.49 -22.12 14.81
N ASN A 753 -20.94 -22.07 13.59
CA ASN A 753 -19.71 -22.79 13.22
C ASN A 753 -18.49 -22.44 14.09
N TYR A 754 -18.45 -21.22 14.64
CA TYR A 754 -17.38 -20.78 15.55
C TYR A 754 -17.74 -21.10 17.01
N ARG A 755 -18.99 -20.86 17.41
CA ARG A 755 -19.50 -21.17 18.76
C ARG A 755 -19.32 -22.64 19.14
N GLU A 756 -19.65 -23.57 18.24
CA GLU A 756 -19.50 -25.01 18.51
C GLU A 756 -18.03 -25.44 18.65
N SER A 757 -17.09 -24.76 17.97
CA SER A 757 -15.65 -24.98 18.17
C SER A 757 -15.20 -24.54 19.57
N ILE A 758 -15.65 -23.37 20.03
CA ILE A 758 -15.34 -22.86 21.38
C ILE A 758 -15.94 -23.80 22.45
N LYS A 759 -17.16 -24.30 22.23
CA LYS A 759 -17.81 -25.30 23.10
C LYS A 759 -17.07 -26.64 23.09
N HIS A 760 -16.56 -27.12 21.95
CA HIS A 760 -15.73 -28.33 21.88
C HIS A 760 -14.43 -28.17 22.66
N LEU A 761 -13.73 -27.03 22.53
CA LEU A 761 -12.53 -26.73 23.31
C LEU A 761 -12.82 -26.67 24.82
N ALA A 762 -13.98 -26.17 25.22
CA ALA A 762 -14.44 -26.15 26.61
C ALA A 762 -14.83 -27.54 27.16
N HIS A 763 -15.45 -28.40 26.34
CA HIS A 763 -15.76 -29.78 26.68
C HIS A 763 -14.48 -30.58 26.91
N TYR A 764 -13.56 -30.55 25.94
CA TYR A 764 -12.26 -31.20 26.04
C TYR A 764 -11.48 -30.71 27.27
N ALA A 765 -11.51 -29.40 27.57
CA ALA A 765 -10.88 -28.86 28.76
C ALA A 765 -11.54 -29.34 30.07
N SER A 766 -12.87 -29.58 30.08
CA SER A 766 -13.60 -30.13 31.23
C SER A 766 -13.26 -31.60 31.50
N GLU A 767 -13.03 -32.39 30.45
CA GLU A 767 -12.62 -33.80 30.55
C GLU A 767 -11.15 -33.98 30.94
N ASN A 768 -10.29 -32.99 30.66
CA ASN A 768 -8.83 -33.09 30.79
C ASN A 768 -8.25 -32.09 31.82
N LEU A 769 -9.02 -31.73 32.86
CA LEU A 769 -8.61 -30.74 33.87
C LEU A 769 -7.32 -31.10 34.65
N GLU A 770 -7.05 -32.40 34.86
CA GLU A 770 -5.84 -32.89 35.54
C GLU A 770 -4.69 -33.27 34.57
N ALA A 771 -4.79 -32.92 33.28
CA ALA A 771 -3.74 -33.23 32.31
C ALA A 771 -2.43 -32.48 32.62
N MET A 772 -1.28 -33.16 32.45
CA MET A 772 0.07 -32.62 32.69
C MET A 772 0.30 -31.26 32.00
N ASN A 773 -0.24 -31.08 30.80
CA ASN A 773 -0.36 -29.79 30.13
C ASN A 773 -1.81 -29.33 30.21
N ALA A 774 -2.07 -28.23 30.92
CA ALA A 774 -3.40 -27.66 31.07
C ALA A 774 -4.06 -27.38 29.70
N PRO A 775 -5.28 -27.86 29.41
CA PRO A 775 -5.95 -27.68 28.12
C PRO A 775 -6.10 -26.22 27.70
N LEU A 776 -6.13 -25.97 26.38
CA LEU A 776 -6.14 -24.62 25.81
C LEU A 776 -7.23 -23.72 26.40
N PHE A 777 -8.47 -24.21 26.49
CA PHE A 777 -9.58 -23.41 27.04
C PHE A 777 -9.47 -23.18 28.55
N LEU A 778 -8.87 -24.12 29.30
CA LEU A 778 -8.57 -23.93 30.73
C LEU A 778 -7.53 -22.82 30.92
N ARG A 779 -6.46 -22.80 30.10
CA ARG A 779 -5.46 -21.73 30.08
C ARG A 779 -6.09 -20.38 29.70
N PHE A 780 -6.98 -20.37 28.70
CA PHE A 780 -7.73 -19.17 28.30
C PHE A 780 -8.58 -18.60 29.44
N LEU A 781 -9.43 -19.41 30.10
CA LEU A 781 -10.25 -18.95 31.22
C LEU A 781 -9.40 -18.46 32.41
N ASN A 782 -8.29 -19.14 32.70
CA ASN A 782 -7.34 -18.76 33.75
C ASN A 782 -6.78 -17.35 33.53
N LEU A 783 -6.37 -17.04 32.30
CA LEU A 783 -5.85 -15.72 31.91
C LEU A 783 -6.96 -14.67 31.83
N LEU A 784 -8.14 -15.01 31.30
CA LEU A 784 -9.29 -14.12 31.21
C LEU A 784 -9.76 -13.65 32.61
N MET A 785 -9.73 -14.53 33.61
CA MET A 785 -10.01 -14.16 35.01
C MET A 785 -8.89 -13.32 35.64
N ASN A 786 -7.61 -13.63 35.38
CA ASN A 786 -6.49 -12.82 35.88
C ASN A 786 -6.53 -11.40 35.31
N ASP A 787 -6.81 -11.26 34.02
CA ASP A 787 -7.00 -9.98 33.35
C ASP A 787 -8.21 -9.24 33.94
N ALA A 788 -9.34 -9.92 34.17
CA ALA A 788 -10.51 -9.31 34.82
C ALA A 788 -10.16 -8.72 36.20
N ILE A 789 -9.50 -9.52 37.05
CA ILE A 789 -9.02 -9.14 38.39
C ILE A 789 -8.17 -7.87 38.32
N PHE A 790 -7.10 -7.89 37.52
CA PHE A 790 -6.18 -6.74 37.40
C PHE A 790 -6.88 -5.50 36.84
N LEU A 791 -7.59 -5.64 35.71
CA LEU A 791 -8.13 -4.52 34.96
C LEU A 791 -9.15 -3.73 35.77
N LEU A 792 -10.03 -4.41 36.52
CA LEU A 792 -11.06 -3.70 37.28
C LEU A 792 -10.52 -3.14 38.60
N ASP A 793 -9.53 -3.77 39.24
CA ASP A 793 -8.87 -3.18 40.42
C ASP A 793 -8.12 -1.89 40.06
N GLU A 794 -7.40 -1.85 38.93
CA GLU A 794 -6.78 -0.61 38.45
C GLU A 794 -7.83 0.42 38.01
N ALA A 795 -8.91 0.03 37.31
CA ALA A 795 -10.00 0.94 36.97
C ALA A 795 -10.61 1.60 38.23
N ILE A 796 -10.85 0.81 39.28
CA ILE A 796 -11.35 1.26 40.59
C ILE A 796 -10.37 2.24 41.25
N GLN A 797 -9.07 1.95 41.20
CA GLN A 797 -8.04 2.85 41.72
C GLN A 797 -7.95 4.16 40.93
N TYR A 798 -7.94 4.12 39.59
CA TYR A 798 -7.89 5.33 38.76
C TYR A 798 -9.13 6.20 38.96
N LEU A 799 -10.34 5.63 38.98
CA LEU A 799 -11.57 6.39 39.28
C LEU A 799 -11.53 7.05 40.66
N SER A 800 -10.95 6.39 41.67
CA SER A 800 -10.73 6.98 43.00
C SER A 800 -9.73 8.15 42.96
N LYS A 801 -8.57 7.96 42.31
CA LYS A 801 -7.53 9.00 42.10
C LYS A 801 -8.10 10.22 41.35
N ILE A 802 -8.81 10.00 40.24
CA ILE A 802 -9.50 11.03 39.44
C ILE A 802 -10.49 11.79 40.32
N LYS A 803 -11.32 11.10 41.10
CA LYS A 803 -12.34 11.74 41.95
C LYS A 803 -11.72 12.65 43.02
N VAL A 804 -10.59 12.25 43.63
CA VAL A 804 -9.86 13.10 44.58
C VAL A 804 -9.38 14.37 43.89
N LEU A 805 -8.67 14.25 42.74
CA LEU A 805 -8.20 15.40 41.96
C LEU A 805 -9.34 16.32 41.48
N GLN A 806 -10.47 15.76 41.06
CA GLN A 806 -11.66 16.53 40.71
C GLN A 806 -12.21 17.32 41.91
N LEU A 807 -12.19 16.76 43.12
CA LEU A 807 -12.66 17.42 44.35
C LEU A 807 -11.68 18.50 44.86
N GLU A 808 -10.36 18.27 44.78
CA GLU A 808 -9.35 19.30 45.09
C GLU A 808 -9.55 20.53 44.18
N ARG A 809 -9.65 20.31 42.87
CA ARG A 809 -9.85 21.35 41.85
C ARG A 809 -11.15 22.13 42.10
N ASP A 810 -12.25 21.43 42.36
CA ASP A 810 -13.57 22.04 42.59
C ASP A 810 -13.65 22.92 43.85
N ARG A 811 -12.76 22.70 44.82
CA ARG A 811 -12.66 23.49 46.06
C ARG A 811 -11.74 24.69 45.94
N GLY A 812 -11.09 24.90 44.79
CA GLY A 812 -10.07 25.92 44.58
C GLY A 812 -8.72 25.59 45.22
N GLU A 813 -8.49 24.35 45.69
CA GLU A 813 -7.22 23.96 46.33
C GLU A 813 -6.01 24.11 45.37
N TRP A 814 -6.27 24.12 44.06
CA TRP A 814 -5.25 24.31 43.01
C TRP A 814 -4.93 25.79 42.70
N GLU A 815 -5.76 26.75 43.14
CA GLU A 815 -5.57 28.17 42.81
C GLU A 815 -4.41 28.81 43.60
N GLY A 816 -4.10 28.25 44.78
CA GLY A 816 -2.95 28.66 45.60
C GLY A 816 -1.64 27.92 45.28
N LEU A 817 -1.60 27.05 44.27
CA LEU A 817 -0.40 26.28 43.91
C LEU A 817 0.54 27.07 42.99
N ALA A 818 1.83 26.75 43.05
CA ALA A 818 2.80 27.25 42.08
C ALA A 818 2.45 26.74 40.65
N PRO A 819 2.75 27.51 39.58
CA PRO A 819 2.36 27.15 38.22
C PRO A 819 2.85 25.78 37.74
N ASP A 820 3.97 25.29 38.27
CA ASP A 820 4.52 23.98 37.91
C ASP A 820 3.77 22.84 38.60
N ALA A 821 3.54 22.95 39.92
CA ALA A 821 2.74 21.99 40.70
C ALA A 821 1.27 21.94 40.23
N ARG A 822 0.73 23.08 39.76
CA ARG A 822 -0.59 23.13 39.12
C ARG A 822 -0.60 22.36 37.78
N ARG A 823 0.38 22.60 36.91
CA ARG A 823 0.53 21.85 35.64
C ARG A 823 0.76 20.36 35.87
N GLU A 824 1.46 20.00 36.94
CA GLU A 824 1.64 18.60 37.37
C GLU A 824 0.30 17.96 37.80
N LYS A 825 -0.52 18.67 38.60
CA LYS A 825 -1.88 18.22 38.98
C LYS A 825 -2.82 18.08 37.78
N GLU A 826 -2.78 19.04 36.85
CA GLU A 826 -3.56 19.02 35.60
C GLU A 826 -3.13 17.86 34.69
N SER A 827 -1.82 17.63 34.52
CA SER A 827 -1.25 16.50 33.76
C SER A 827 -1.60 15.14 34.38
N ASN A 828 -1.46 15.00 35.71
CA ASN A 828 -1.84 13.77 36.42
C ASN A 828 -3.33 13.44 36.26
N LEU A 829 -4.21 14.45 36.27
CA LEU A 829 -5.64 14.25 36.04
C LEU A 829 -5.92 13.74 34.62
N GLN A 830 -5.24 14.28 33.61
CA GLN A 830 -5.34 13.79 32.22
C GLN A 830 -4.80 12.36 32.07
N MET A 831 -3.62 12.08 32.64
CA MET A 831 -2.98 10.76 32.60
C MET A 831 -3.84 9.68 33.27
N PHE A 832 -4.30 9.90 34.51
CA PHE A 832 -5.20 8.97 35.18
C PHE A 832 -6.54 8.84 34.46
N GLY A 833 -7.04 9.91 33.83
CA GLY A 833 -8.24 9.87 32.99
C GLY A 833 -8.08 8.90 31.81
N GLN A 834 -6.97 8.98 31.07
CA GLN A 834 -6.67 8.09 29.95
C GLN A 834 -6.50 6.63 30.40
N LEU A 835 -5.70 6.40 31.47
CA LEU A 835 -5.48 5.07 32.03
C LEU A 835 -6.78 4.45 32.57
N GLY A 836 -7.56 5.19 33.35
CA GLY A 836 -8.85 4.76 33.87
C GLY A 836 -9.83 4.44 32.74
N ARG A 837 -9.85 5.23 31.66
CA ARG A 837 -10.68 4.97 30.48
C ARG A 837 -10.31 3.65 29.79
N PHE A 838 -9.02 3.39 29.58
CA PHE A 838 -8.55 2.13 29.02
C PHE A 838 -8.97 0.93 29.88
N HIS A 839 -8.68 0.98 31.18
CA HIS A 839 -9.00 -0.08 32.12
C HIS A 839 -10.52 -0.32 32.24
N ASN A 840 -11.35 0.73 32.20
CA ASN A 840 -12.81 0.61 32.14
C ASN A 840 -13.28 -0.12 30.89
N ILE A 841 -12.79 0.25 29.70
CA ILE A 841 -13.18 -0.42 28.44
C ILE A 841 -12.82 -1.91 28.50
N MET A 842 -11.56 -2.23 28.84
CA MET A 842 -11.06 -3.60 28.89
C MET A 842 -11.78 -4.45 29.96
N SER A 843 -12.15 -3.87 31.10
CA SER A 843 -12.94 -4.54 32.14
C SER A 843 -14.35 -4.91 31.66
N ASN A 844 -15.03 -3.99 30.96
CA ASN A 844 -16.37 -4.25 30.42
C ASN A 844 -16.35 -5.37 29.36
N GLU A 845 -15.39 -5.34 28.43
CA GLU A 845 -15.27 -6.40 27.40
C GLU A 845 -14.90 -7.76 28.01
N THR A 846 -14.04 -7.79 29.04
CA THR A 846 -13.63 -9.02 29.73
C THR A 846 -14.81 -9.65 30.51
N ILE A 847 -15.54 -8.86 31.30
CA ILE A 847 -16.70 -9.36 32.06
C ILE A 847 -17.87 -9.70 31.12
N GLY A 848 -18.10 -8.91 30.06
CA GLY A 848 -19.07 -9.23 29.02
C GLY A 848 -18.77 -10.54 28.28
N THR A 849 -17.49 -10.86 28.10
CA THR A 849 -17.03 -12.15 27.53
C THR A 849 -17.35 -13.32 28.44
N LEU A 850 -17.08 -13.20 29.74
CA LEU A 850 -17.51 -14.21 30.73
C LEU A 850 -19.05 -14.36 30.77
N ALA A 851 -19.80 -13.27 30.62
CA ALA A 851 -21.26 -13.29 30.64
C ALA A 851 -21.88 -14.01 29.42
N PHE A 852 -21.29 -13.93 28.23
CA PHE A 852 -21.79 -14.71 27.08
C PHE A 852 -21.28 -16.16 27.06
N LEU A 853 -20.03 -16.42 27.49
CA LEU A 853 -19.49 -17.78 27.54
C LEU A 853 -20.28 -18.66 28.52
N THR A 854 -20.58 -18.14 29.71
CA THR A 854 -21.31 -18.88 30.77
C THR A 854 -22.76 -19.21 30.41
N LEU A 855 -23.33 -18.60 29.35
CA LEU A 855 -24.70 -18.86 28.90
C LEU A 855 -24.90 -20.31 28.47
N GLU A 856 -23.91 -20.90 27.81
CA GLU A 856 -23.95 -22.29 27.30
C GLU A 856 -22.83 -23.17 27.89
N ILE A 857 -21.65 -22.60 28.17
CA ILE A 857 -20.56 -23.33 28.81
C ILE A 857 -20.73 -23.17 30.33
N LYS A 858 -21.41 -24.12 30.98
CA LYS A 858 -21.59 -24.11 32.45
C LYS A 858 -20.58 -24.98 33.20
N GLY A 859 -20.43 -26.24 32.78
CA GLY A 859 -19.73 -27.30 33.54
C GLY A 859 -18.33 -26.92 34.04
N ILE A 860 -17.49 -26.33 33.20
CA ILE A 860 -16.12 -25.95 33.56
C ILE A 860 -16.07 -24.87 34.65
N PHE A 861 -17.01 -23.92 34.66
CA PHE A 861 -17.04 -22.82 35.64
C PHE A 861 -17.58 -23.25 37.00
N VAL A 862 -18.37 -24.34 37.07
CA VAL A 862 -18.91 -24.89 38.32
C VAL A 862 -18.07 -26.04 38.88
N HIS A 863 -17.02 -26.45 38.17
CA HIS A 863 -16.03 -27.41 38.69
C HIS A 863 -15.23 -26.79 39.85
N PRO A 864 -15.00 -27.49 40.98
CA PRO A 864 -14.39 -26.92 42.18
C PRO A 864 -13.09 -26.13 41.96
N PHE A 865 -12.21 -26.59 41.06
CA PHE A 865 -10.93 -25.92 40.73
C PHE A 865 -11.08 -24.48 40.20
N LEU A 866 -12.23 -24.14 39.60
CA LEU A 866 -12.50 -22.82 39.03
C LEU A 866 -13.64 -22.07 39.76
N ALA A 867 -14.63 -22.80 40.28
CA ALA A 867 -15.83 -22.23 40.90
C ALA A 867 -15.49 -21.21 42.00
N GLU A 868 -14.67 -21.59 42.97
CA GLU A 868 -14.25 -20.68 44.07
C GLU A 868 -13.60 -19.39 43.56
N ARG A 869 -12.84 -19.49 42.47
CA ARG A 869 -12.00 -18.40 41.95
C ARG A 869 -12.81 -17.41 41.12
N ILE A 870 -13.74 -17.89 40.27
CA ILE A 870 -14.70 -17.01 39.60
C ILE A 870 -15.69 -16.40 40.62
N ILE A 871 -16.13 -17.16 41.63
CA ILE A 871 -16.98 -16.67 42.73
C ILE A 871 -16.30 -15.54 43.50
N SER A 872 -15.06 -15.73 43.93
CA SER A 872 -14.30 -14.72 44.69
C SER A 872 -14.16 -13.41 43.91
N MET A 873 -13.85 -13.50 42.60
CA MET A 873 -13.76 -12.36 41.70
C MET A 873 -15.12 -11.63 41.56
N LEU A 874 -16.20 -12.37 41.27
CA LEU A 874 -17.54 -11.79 41.08
C LEU A 874 -18.06 -11.16 42.38
N ASN A 875 -17.91 -11.82 43.52
CA ASN A 875 -18.34 -11.32 44.83
C ASN A 875 -17.58 -10.02 45.18
N TYR A 876 -16.26 -10.00 44.99
CA TYR A 876 -15.39 -8.85 45.24
C TYR A 876 -15.79 -7.62 44.41
N PHE A 877 -15.99 -7.83 43.10
CA PHE A 877 -16.41 -6.78 42.18
C PHE A 877 -17.81 -6.27 42.48
N LEU A 878 -18.76 -7.17 42.75
CA LEU A 878 -20.12 -6.79 43.11
C LEU A 878 -20.13 -6.00 44.44
N GLN A 879 -19.32 -6.39 45.43
CA GLN A 879 -19.18 -5.66 46.70
C GLN A 879 -18.66 -4.22 46.48
N HIS A 880 -17.74 -4.00 45.54
CA HIS A 880 -17.25 -2.67 45.19
C HIS A 880 -18.28 -1.84 44.40
N LEU A 881 -19.13 -2.47 43.58
CA LEU A 881 -20.11 -1.80 42.72
C LEU A 881 -21.47 -1.50 43.40
N VAL A 882 -21.95 -2.36 44.30
CA VAL A 882 -23.26 -2.18 45.00
C VAL A 882 -23.14 -1.93 46.50
N GLY A 883 -21.98 -2.25 47.09
CA GLY A 883 -21.73 -2.12 48.53
C GLY A 883 -21.29 -0.72 48.96
N PRO A 884 -20.87 -0.54 50.24
CA PRO A 884 -20.61 0.78 50.81
C PRO A 884 -19.49 1.57 50.09
N LYS A 885 -18.56 0.88 49.41
CA LYS A 885 -17.48 1.50 48.64
C LYS A 885 -17.93 2.16 47.33
N MET A 886 -19.14 1.87 46.81
CA MET A 886 -19.61 2.39 45.51
C MET A 886 -19.54 3.93 45.41
N GLY A 887 -19.66 4.64 46.54
CA GLY A 887 -19.56 6.09 46.61
C GLY A 887 -18.18 6.64 46.24
N ALA A 888 -17.11 5.84 46.36
CA ALA A 888 -15.75 6.21 45.95
C ALA A 888 -15.60 6.30 44.43
N LEU A 889 -16.35 5.48 43.68
CA LEU A 889 -16.29 5.39 42.21
C LEU A 889 -17.05 6.52 41.49
N LYS A 890 -17.76 7.38 42.23
CA LYS A 890 -18.59 8.44 41.66
C LYS A 890 -17.77 9.69 41.27
N VAL A 891 -17.13 9.63 40.11
CA VAL A 891 -16.61 10.79 39.34
C VAL A 891 -17.75 11.65 38.77
N LYS A 892 -17.44 12.82 38.17
CA LYS A 892 -18.44 13.75 37.61
C LYS A 892 -19.21 13.20 36.41
N ASP A 893 -18.50 12.82 35.36
CA ASP A 893 -19.06 12.19 34.16
C ASP A 893 -18.52 10.77 34.06
N PHE A 894 -19.40 9.81 33.78
CA PHE A 894 -19.05 8.42 33.54
C PHE A 894 -18.65 8.16 32.09
N SER A 895 -19.13 8.99 31.15
CA SER A 895 -18.87 8.89 29.71
C SER A 895 -17.44 9.30 29.36
N GLU A 896 -16.91 10.34 30.02
CA GLU A 896 -15.53 10.84 29.94
C GLU A 896 -14.49 9.69 30.09
N PHE A 897 -14.78 8.73 30.97
CA PHE A 897 -13.90 7.60 31.30
C PHE A 897 -14.45 6.23 30.85
N ASP A 898 -15.45 6.19 29.96
CA ASP A 898 -16.14 4.97 29.50
C ASP A 898 -16.65 4.03 30.65
N PHE A 899 -16.85 4.57 31.86
CA PHE A 899 -17.24 3.79 33.04
C PHE A 899 -18.72 3.43 32.95
N LYS A 900 -19.05 2.14 32.81
CA LYS A 900 -20.41 1.65 32.57
C LYS A 900 -20.91 0.75 33.72
N PRO A 901 -20.96 1.24 34.98
CA PRO A 901 -21.23 0.40 36.15
C PRO A 901 -22.61 -0.28 36.10
N GLN A 902 -23.60 0.33 35.44
CA GLN A 902 -24.92 -0.26 35.25
C GLN A 902 -24.89 -1.51 34.34
N GLN A 903 -23.97 -1.53 33.37
CA GLN A 903 -23.77 -2.67 32.50
C GLN A 903 -22.91 -3.73 33.20
N LEU A 904 -21.82 -3.30 33.84
CA LEU A 904 -20.93 -4.19 34.60
C LEU A 904 -21.66 -4.95 35.72
N VAL A 905 -22.53 -4.29 36.49
CA VAL A 905 -23.41 -4.97 37.47
C VAL A 905 -24.39 -5.92 36.79
N SER A 906 -24.91 -5.56 35.61
CA SER A 906 -25.81 -6.43 34.84
C SER A 906 -25.10 -7.72 34.43
N ASP A 907 -23.89 -7.62 33.88
CA ASP A 907 -23.17 -8.77 33.30
C ASP A 907 -22.63 -9.69 34.40
N ILE A 908 -22.18 -9.12 35.53
CA ILE A 908 -21.91 -9.89 36.76
C ILE A 908 -23.17 -10.65 37.21
N CYS A 909 -24.33 -9.99 37.26
CA CYS A 909 -25.59 -10.66 37.64
C CYS A 909 -26.01 -11.74 36.62
N THR A 910 -25.78 -11.52 35.32
CA THR A 910 -26.00 -12.53 34.28
C THR A 910 -25.13 -13.76 34.50
N ILE A 911 -23.85 -13.61 34.86
CA ILE A 911 -22.96 -14.75 35.17
C ILE A 911 -23.49 -15.56 36.36
N TYR A 912 -23.91 -14.90 37.45
CA TYR A 912 -24.55 -15.60 38.58
C TYR A 912 -25.82 -16.33 38.17
N LEU A 913 -26.68 -15.73 37.32
CA LEU A 913 -27.90 -16.37 36.85
C LEU A 913 -27.60 -17.57 35.94
N ASN A 914 -26.65 -17.45 35.03
CA ASN A 914 -26.20 -18.52 34.13
C ASN A 914 -25.70 -19.74 34.91
N LEU A 915 -24.92 -19.54 35.98
CA LEU A 915 -24.33 -20.63 36.78
C LEU A 915 -25.21 -21.04 37.98
N GLY A 916 -26.23 -20.24 38.32
CA GLY A 916 -27.06 -20.37 39.52
C GLY A 916 -28.06 -21.53 39.52
N ASP A 917 -28.25 -22.21 38.39
CA ASP A 917 -28.97 -23.50 38.35
C ASP A 917 -28.24 -24.54 39.20
N GLU A 918 -26.91 -24.60 39.06
CA GLU A 918 -26.04 -25.63 39.63
C GLU A 918 -25.94 -25.54 41.15
N GLU A 919 -26.26 -26.63 41.86
CA GLU A 919 -26.29 -26.64 43.32
C GLU A 919 -24.88 -26.47 43.92
N ASN A 920 -23.86 -27.10 43.31
CA ASN A 920 -22.46 -26.98 43.75
C ASN A 920 -21.95 -25.53 43.66
N PHE A 921 -22.36 -24.78 42.64
CA PHE A 921 -22.03 -23.35 42.52
C PHE A 921 -22.71 -22.55 43.65
N CYS A 922 -24.01 -22.77 43.86
CA CYS A 922 -24.79 -22.10 44.91
C CYS A 922 -24.26 -22.39 46.33
N ALA A 923 -23.80 -23.61 46.58
CA ALA A 923 -23.16 -24.03 47.83
C ALA A 923 -21.70 -23.56 47.99
N THR A 924 -21.09 -23.02 46.93
CA THR A 924 -19.72 -22.48 46.96
C THR A 924 -19.70 -20.97 47.11
N VAL A 925 -20.74 -20.24 46.67
CA VAL A 925 -20.81 -18.76 46.77
C VAL A 925 -20.61 -18.21 48.20
N PRO A 926 -21.16 -18.82 49.28
CA PRO A 926 -20.98 -18.32 50.64
C PRO A 926 -19.56 -18.54 51.21
N LYS A 927 -18.77 -19.46 50.64
CA LYS A 927 -17.42 -19.82 51.14
C LYS A 927 -16.39 -18.70 51.01
N ASP A 928 -16.61 -17.73 50.12
CA ASP A 928 -15.80 -16.52 50.03
C ASP A 928 -16.15 -15.54 51.17
N GLY A 929 -15.66 -15.85 52.38
CA GLY A 929 -15.80 -15.00 53.56
C GLY A 929 -15.06 -13.66 53.46
N ARG A 930 -14.29 -13.41 52.39
CA ARG A 930 -13.65 -12.09 52.15
C ARG A 930 -14.62 -11.10 51.52
N SER A 931 -15.49 -11.55 50.60
CA SER A 931 -16.29 -10.64 49.79
C SER A 931 -17.80 -10.87 49.85
N TYR A 932 -18.25 -12.11 50.08
CA TYR A 932 -19.66 -12.41 50.31
C TYR A 932 -20.18 -11.75 51.59
N SER A 933 -21.47 -11.44 51.62
CA SER A 933 -22.20 -11.23 52.88
C SER A 933 -23.69 -11.48 52.66
N PRO A 934 -24.47 -11.83 53.71
CA PRO A 934 -25.93 -11.98 53.61
C PRO A 934 -26.65 -10.72 53.09
N THR A 935 -26.01 -9.55 53.14
CA THR A 935 -26.59 -8.30 52.62
C THR A 935 -26.25 -8.02 51.15
N LEU A 936 -25.18 -8.61 50.59
CA LEU A 936 -24.63 -8.24 49.26
C LEU A 936 -25.66 -8.39 48.13
N PHE A 937 -26.30 -9.55 48.04
CA PHE A 937 -27.32 -9.78 47.01
C PHE A 937 -28.62 -9.00 47.28
N SER A 938 -28.97 -8.74 48.56
CA SER A 938 -30.09 -7.84 48.90
C SER A 938 -29.84 -6.40 48.42
N GLN A 939 -28.58 -5.94 48.44
CA GLN A 939 -28.16 -4.65 47.90
C GLN A 939 -28.15 -4.69 46.36
N THR A 940 -27.72 -5.80 45.77
CA THR A 940 -27.73 -6.03 44.32
C THR A 940 -29.15 -5.93 43.74
N VAL A 941 -30.14 -6.61 44.33
CA VAL A 941 -31.56 -6.49 43.93
C VAL A 941 -32.08 -5.06 44.03
N ARG A 942 -31.62 -4.27 45.02
CA ARG A 942 -31.95 -2.84 45.14
C ARG A 942 -31.27 -2.00 44.06
N VAL A 943 -30.06 -2.35 43.62
CA VAL A 943 -29.35 -1.67 42.51
C VAL A 943 -29.98 -2.01 41.18
N LEU A 944 -30.26 -3.29 40.87
CA LEU A 944 -30.94 -3.72 39.64
C LEU A 944 -32.27 -2.98 39.42
N LYS A 945 -33.05 -2.77 40.50
CA LYS A 945 -34.27 -1.95 40.49
C LYS A 945 -33.99 -0.46 40.22
N LYS A 946 -32.91 0.12 40.75
CA LYS A 946 -32.50 1.52 40.50
C LYS A 946 -31.99 1.76 39.08
N ILE A 947 -31.34 0.77 38.47
CA ILE A 947 -30.84 0.84 37.08
C ILE A 947 -31.87 0.33 36.06
N ASN A 948 -33.13 0.16 36.47
CA ASN A 948 -34.28 -0.19 35.64
C ASN A 948 -34.05 -1.42 34.72
N LYS A 949 -33.43 -2.48 35.25
CA LYS A 949 -33.27 -3.76 34.54
C LYS A 949 -34.62 -4.53 34.47
N PRO A 950 -34.77 -5.48 33.53
CA PRO A 950 -36.01 -6.23 33.36
C PRO A 950 -36.51 -6.93 34.66
N GLY A 951 -37.83 -6.96 34.85
CA GLY A 951 -38.44 -7.42 36.10
C GLY A 951 -38.27 -8.91 36.36
N ASP A 952 -38.22 -9.70 35.29
CA ASP A 952 -37.85 -11.12 35.25
C ASP A 952 -36.43 -11.36 35.77
N MET A 953 -35.42 -10.61 35.28
CA MET A 953 -34.05 -10.67 35.78
C MET A 953 -33.97 -10.33 37.28
N ILE A 954 -34.72 -9.31 37.71
CA ILE A 954 -34.79 -8.88 39.12
C ILE A 954 -35.42 -9.95 40.03
N LEU A 955 -36.44 -10.66 39.54
CA LEU A 955 -37.07 -11.77 40.26
C LEU A 955 -36.17 -13.01 40.30
N ALA A 956 -35.57 -13.39 39.17
CA ALA A 956 -34.65 -14.52 39.08
C ALA A 956 -33.44 -14.35 40.01
N PHE A 957 -32.84 -13.15 40.04
CA PHE A 957 -31.72 -12.86 40.95
C PHE A 957 -32.17 -12.83 42.42
N GLY A 958 -33.43 -12.46 42.70
CA GLY A 958 -34.04 -12.60 44.02
C GLY A 958 -34.10 -14.05 44.48
N PHE A 959 -34.67 -14.95 43.66
CA PHE A 959 -34.74 -16.37 43.98
C PHE A 959 -33.36 -17.02 44.13
N LEU A 960 -32.39 -16.62 43.30
CA LEU A 960 -31.00 -17.08 43.43
C LEU A 960 -30.35 -16.59 44.73
N ALA A 961 -30.62 -15.35 45.14
CA ALA A 961 -30.13 -14.80 46.40
C ALA A 961 -30.70 -15.56 47.61
N ASP A 962 -31.99 -15.91 47.58
CA ASP A 962 -32.64 -16.70 48.63
C ASP A 962 -32.13 -18.16 48.65
N LYS A 963 -31.91 -18.78 47.48
CA LYS A 963 -31.26 -20.11 47.35
C LYS A 963 -29.87 -20.11 47.99
N ILE A 964 -29.01 -19.16 47.60
CA ILE A 964 -27.64 -19.06 48.13
C ILE A 964 -27.64 -18.71 49.62
N LYS A 965 -28.57 -17.88 50.10
CA LYS A 965 -28.72 -17.64 51.55
C LYS A 965 -29.05 -18.93 52.31
N SER A 966 -29.94 -19.78 51.78
CA SER A 966 -30.24 -21.09 52.39
C SER A 966 -29.00 -22.00 52.49
N HIS A 967 -28.12 -21.97 51.48
CA HIS A 967 -26.83 -22.65 51.55
C HIS A 967 -25.89 -22.01 52.60
N ALA A 968 -25.85 -20.68 52.71
CA ALA A 968 -25.05 -19.97 53.71
C ALA A 968 -25.52 -20.27 55.15
N ASP A 969 -26.83 -20.21 55.39
CA ASP A 969 -27.44 -20.52 56.69
C ASP A 969 -27.15 -21.98 57.11
N ARG A 970 -27.13 -22.93 56.14
CA ARG A 970 -26.72 -24.33 56.37
C ARG A 970 -25.21 -24.49 56.57
N GLN A 971 -24.38 -23.80 55.79
CA GLN A 971 -22.92 -23.86 55.91
C GLN A 971 -22.48 -23.36 57.29
N GLN A 972 -23.06 -22.26 57.79
CA GLN A 972 -22.77 -21.77 59.14
C GLN A 972 -23.09 -22.83 60.21
N GLN A 973 -24.24 -23.51 60.12
CA GLN A 973 -24.59 -24.60 61.03
C GLN A 973 -23.62 -25.80 60.93
N GLU A 974 -23.08 -26.07 59.74
CA GLU A 974 -22.09 -27.13 59.52
C GLU A 974 -20.71 -26.72 60.10
N GLU A 975 -20.25 -25.49 59.90
CA GLU A 975 -19.01 -24.96 60.48
C GLU A 975 -19.07 -24.87 62.01
N GLU A 976 -20.19 -24.43 62.58
CA GLU A 976 -20.45 -24.48 64.03
C GLU A 976 -20.49 -25.92 64.57
N THR A 977 -20.87 -26.92 63.74
CA THR A 977 -20.86 -28.35 64.12
C THR A 977 -19.46 -28.97 64.07
N TYR A 978 -18.54 -28.46 63.25
CA TYR A 978 -17.19 -29.03 63.05
C TYR A 978 -16.07 -28.19 63.66
N SER A 979 -16.38 -27.21 64.50
CA SER A 979 -15.39 -26.35 65.17
C SER A 979 -14.47 -27.07 66.17
N ASP A 980 -14.69 -28.37 66.41
CA ASP A 980 -13.85 -29.25 67.23
C ASP A 980 -13.02 -30.27 66.40
N ALA A 981 -12.92 -30.07 65.08
CA ALA A 981 -12.10 -30.89 64.19
C ALA A 981 -10.60 -30.86 64.57
N PRO A 982 -9.92 -32.01 64.66
CA PRO A 982 -8.46 -32.08 64.87
C PRO A 982 -7.66 -31.35 63.80
N ASP A 983 -6.60 -30.64 64.19
CA ASP A 983 -5.70 -29.90 63.28
C ASP A 983 -5.16 -30.76 62.13
N GLU A 984 -4.91 -32.06 62.37
CA GLU A 984 -4.42 -32.99 61.33
C GLU A 984 -5.43 -33.27 60.19
N PHE A 985 -6.70 -32.86 60.35
CA PHE A 985 -7.74 -32.98 59.32
C PHE A 985 -7.98 -31.67 58.57
N LEU A 986 -7.36 -30.56 58.99
CA LEU A 986 -7.51 -29.25 58.38
C LEU A 986 -6.45 -29.00 57.30
N ASP A 987 -6.84 -28.38 56.20
CA ASP A 987 -5.94 -27.94 55.14
C ASP A 987 -5.00 -26.84 55.70
N PRO A 988 -3.67 -26.99 55.62
CA PRO A 988 -2.72 -26.04 56.25
C PRO A 988 -2.58 -24.69 55.53
N ILE A 989 -3.32 -24.43 54.45
CA ILE A 989 -3.42 -23.13 53.76
C ILE A 989 -4.80 -22.50 53.97
N MET A 990 -5.87 -23.31 53.89
CA MET A 990 -7.26 -22.85 53.98
C MET A 990 -7.84 -22.90 55.41
N SER A 991 -7.23 -23.67 56.31
CA SER A 991 -7.73 -23.98 57.67
C SER A 991 -9.14 -24.62 57.72
N THR A 992 -9.55 -25.26 56.63
CA THR A 992 -10.83 -25.97 56.48
C THR A 992 -10.62 -27.48 56.42
N LEU A 993 -11.61 -28.28 56.84
CA LEU A 993 -11.57 -29.73 56.77
C LEU A 993 -11.26 -30.23 55.33
N MET A 994 -10.23 -31.06 55.16
CA MET A 994 -9.87 -31.64 53.86
C MET A 994 -10.91 -32.68 53.41
N LEU A 995 -11.31 -32.62 52.14
CA LEU A 995 -12.30 -33.52 51.53
C LEU A 995 -11.63 -34.58 50.64
N ASP A 996 -10.57 -34.19 49.92
CA ASP A 996 -9.66 -35.10 49.23
C ASP A 996 -8.19 -34.77 49.60
N PRO A 997 -7.69 -35.26 50.75
CA PRO A 997 -6.35 -34.97 51.19
C PRO A 997 -5.31 -35.63 50.28
N VAL A 998 -4.33 -34.84 49.84
CA VAL A 998 -3.24 -35.25 48.95
C VAL A 998 -1.89 -34.81 49.49
N LEU A 999 -0.90 -35.70 49.40
CA LEU A 999 0.47 -35.50 49.86
C LEU A 999 1.32 -34.85 48.77
N LEU A 1000 1.98 -33.75 49.12
CA LEU A 1000 2.95 -33.07 48.27
C LEU A 1000 4.33 -33.75 48.41
N PRO A 1001 4.95 -34.23 47.31
CA PRO A 1001 6.14 -35.10 47.39
C PRO A 1001 7.42 -34.38 47.84
N SER A 1002 7.49 -33.04 47.73
CA SER A 1002 8.67 -32.26 48.08
C SER A 1002 8.67 -31.74 49.52
N SER A 1003 7.53 -31.26 50.02
CA SER A 1003 7.38 -30.78 51.40
C SER A 1003 6.93 -31.87 52.38
N ASN A 1004 6.36 -32.99 51.87
CA ASN A 1004 5.62 -34.00 52.64
C ASN A 1004 4.44 -33.45 53.46
N VAL A 1005 3.96 -32.25 53.11
CA VAL A 1005 2.72 -31.68 53.66
C VAL A 1005 1.52 -32.32 52.96
N THR A 1006 0.44 -32.56 53.69
CA THR A 1006 -0.86 -32.94 53.10
C THR A 1006 -1.76 -31.71 53.04
N VAL A 1007 -2.44 -31.52 51.91
CA VAL A 1007 -3.37 -30.42 51.59
C VAL A 1007 -4.60 -31.00 50.89
N ASP A 1008 -5.68 -30.25 50.74
CA ASP A 1008 -6.78 -30.67 49.87
C ASP A 1008 -6.38 -30.57 48.38
N ARG A 1009 -6.83 -31.53 47.55
CA ARG A 1009 -6.59 -31.51 46.09
C ARG A 1009 -6.99 -30.19 45.45
N SER A 1010 -8.12 -29.61 45.86
CA SER A 1010 -8.61 -28.34 45.30
C SER A 1010 -7.67 -27.17 45.61
N THR A 1011 -7.13 -27.10 46.83
CA THR A 1011 -6.15 -26.10 47.27
C THR A 1011 -4.89 -26.11 46.39
N ILE A 1012 -4.28 -27.29 46.19
CA ILE A 1012 -3.04 -27.39 45.41
C ILE A 1012 -3.27 -27.26 43.91
N ALA A 1013 -4.37 -27.78 43.35
CA ALA A 1013 -4.71 -27.57 41.95
C ALA A 1013 -4.89 -26.07 41.63
N ARG A 1014 -5.50 -25.30 42.54
CA ARG A 1014 -5.65 -23.84 42.45
C ARG A 1014 -4.29 -23.11 42.42
N HIS A 1015 -3.33 -23.57 43.22
CA HIS A 1015 -1.96 -23.04 43.24
C HIS A 1015 -1.20 -23.36 41.95
N LEU A 1016 -1.19 -24.63 41.51
CA LEU A 1016 -0.48 -25.08 40.30
C LEU A 1016 -1.01 -24.49 38.98
N LEU A 1017 -2.26 -24.01 38.95
CA LEU A 1017 -2.81 -23.20 37.85
C LEU A 1017 -2.27 -21.76 37.80
N SER A 1018 -1.50 -21.34 38.81
CA SER A 1018 -0.95 -19.99 38.97
C SER A 1018 0.59 -19.98 39.05
N ASP A 1019 1.17 -20.96 39.75
CA ASP A 1019 2.61 -21.12 40.00
C ASP A 1019 2.91 -22.64 40.10
N GLN A 1020 3.75 -23.19 39.21
CA GLN A 1020 4.07 -24.62 39.15
C GLN A 1020 5.12 -25.05 40.19
N SER A 1021 4.83 -24.77 41.46
CA SER A 1021 5.71 -25.07 42.60
C SER A 1021 4.95 -25.60 43.81
N ASP A 1022 5.66 -26.23 44.74
CA ASP A 1022 5.14 -26.57 46.07
C ASP A 1022 5.04 -25.29 46.93
N PRO A 1023 3.85 -24.92 47.45
CA PRO A 1023 3.64 -23.65 48.14
C PRO A 1023 4.44 -23.49 49.43
N PHE A 1024 4.96 -24.57 50.03
CA PHE A 1024 5.69 -24.53 51.31
C PHE A 1024 7.20 -24.40 51.13
N ASN A 1025 7.77 -24.79 49.99
CA ASN A 1025 9.22 -24.75 49.76
C ASN A 1025 9.67 -24.19 48.39
N ARG A 1026 8.72 -23.89 47.49
CA ARG A 1026 8.92 -23.37 46.13
C ARG A 1026 9.73 -24.25 45.18
N SER A 1027 9.90 -25.54 45.46
CA SER A 1027 10.47 -26.48 44.48
C SER A 1027 9.44 -26.79 43.38
N PRO A 1028 9.85 -27.05 42.12
CA PRO A 1028 8.92 -27.31 41.01
C PRO A 1028 8.01 -28.52 41.28
N LEU A 1029 6.72 -28.37 40.98
CA LEU A 1029 5.69 -29.38 41.22
C LEU A 1029 4.65 -29.38 40.10
N THR A 1030 4.16 -30.56 39.72
CA THR A 1030 3.07 -30.74 38.73
C THR A 1030 2.00 -31.69 39.26
N MET A 1031 0.78 -31.60 38.72
CA MET A 1031 -0.41 -32.28 39.26
C MET A 1031 -0.28 -33.81 39.31
N ASP A 1032 0.45 -34.39 38.35
CA ASP A 1032 0.75 -35.83 38.23
C ASP A 1032 1.70 -36.37 39.31
N GLN A 1033 2.46 -35.50 39.98
CA GLN A 1033 3.41 -35.88 41.04
C GLN A 1033 2.74 -36.02 42.41
N ILE A 1034 1.54 -35.47 42.56
CA ILE A 1034 0.75 -35.40 43.80
C ILE A 1034 0.14 -36.78 44.12
N ARG A 1035 0.17 -37.20 45.39
CA ARG A 1035 -0.24 -38.56 45.80
C ARG A 1035 -1.46 -38.54 46.72
N PRO A 1036 -2.54 -39.28 46.44
CA PRO A 1036 -3.70 -39.38 47.35
C PRO A 1036 -3.31 -39.89 48.75
N ASN A 1037 -3.71 -39.18 49.80
CA ASN A 1037 -3.52 -39.60 51.19
C ASN A 1037 -4.73 -40.40 51.68
N GLU A 1038 -4.89 -41.60 51.11
CA GLU A 1038 -6.00 -42.53 51.38
C GLU A 1038 -6.08 -43.03 52.84
N GLU A 1039 -5.03 -42.85 53.64
CA GLU A 1039 -5.08 -43.14 55.08
C GLU A 1039 -5.77 -41.98 55.84
N LEU A 1040 -5.32 -40.74 55.60
CA LEU A 1040 -5.92 -39.56 56.24
C LEU A 1040 -7.38 -39.38 55.81
N LYS A 1041 -7.68 -39.59 54.52
CA LYS A 1041 -9.05 -39.57 53.98
C LYS A 1041 -10.00 -40.52 54.73
N LYS A 1042 -9.52 -41.71 55.12
CA LYS A 1042 -10.31 -42.67 55.91
C LYS A 1042 -10.50 -42.22 57.35
N LYS A 1043 -9.49 -41.61 57.99
CA LYS A 1043 -9.62 -41.02 59.34
C LYS A 1043 -10.65 -39.89 59.37
N ILE A 1044 -10.59 -38.98 58.39
CA ILE A 1044 -11.56 -37.89 58.23
C ILE A 1044 -12.98 -38.43 58.02
N LEU A 1045 -13.16 -39.42 57.13
CA LEU A 1045 -14.46 -40.04 56.89
C LEU A 1045 -15.01 -40.79 58.12
N GLN A 1046 -14.16 -41.44 58.90
CA GLN A 1046 -14.54 -42.08 60.17
C GLN A 1046 -14.98 -41.04 61.22
N TRP A 1047 -14.20 -39.98 61.40
CA TRP A 1047 -14.53 -38.88 62.32
C TRP A 1047 -15.85 -38.19 61.94
N LEU A 1048 -16.06 -37.92 60.65
CA LEU A 1048 -17.31 -37.35 60.12
C LEU A 1048 -18.52 -38.26 60.40
N ASP A 1049 -18.41 -39.58 60.21
CA ASP A 1049 -19.52 -40.49 60.49
C ASP A 1049 -19.77 -40.65 62.00
N GLU A 1050 -18.72 -40.68 62.83
CA GLU A 1050 -18.88 -40.64 64.30
C GLU A 1050 -19.60 -39.36 64.76
N HIS A 1051 -19.25 -38.18 64.25
CA HIS A 1051 -19.91 -36.92 64.62
C HIS A 1051 -21.35 -36.87 64.10
N LYS A 1052 -21.60 -37.40 62.89
CA LYS A 1052 -22.94 -37.55 62.32
C LYS A 1052 -23.83 -38.52 63.13
N GLN A 1053 -23.27 -39.63 63.60
CA GLN A 1053 -23.96 -40.58 64.48
C GLN A 1053 -24.24 -39.99 65.87
N LYS A 1054 -23.27 -39.29 66.49
CA LYS A 1054 -23.49 -38.54 67.75
C LYS A 1054 -24.65 -37.53 67.60
N ARG A 1055 -24.66 -36.74 66.52
CA ARG A 1055 -25.73 -35.78 66.18
C ARG A 1055 -27.10 -36.44 65.99
N LEU A 1056 -27.16 -37.61 65.35
CA LEU A 1056 -28.41 -38.38 65.20
C LEU A 1056 -28.92 -38.96 66.54
N GLN A 1057 -28.04 -39.24 67.51
CA GLN A 1057 -28.44 -39.70 68.85
C GLN A 1057 -28.85 -38.57 69.79
N LEU A 1058 -28.33 -37.36 69.61
CA LEU A 1058 -28.66 -36.18 70.43
C LEU A 1058 -29.99 -35.50 70.04
N GLY A 1059 -30.40 -35.61 68.78
CA GLY A 1059 -31.63 -35.02 68.27
C GLY A 1059 -31.58 -33.49 68.10
N PRO A 1060 -32.63 -32.86 67.54
CA PRO A 1060 -32.69 -31.42 67.36
C PRO A 1060 -32.94 -30.72 68.70
N SER A 1061 -31.88 -30.17 69.29
CA SER A 1061 -32.00 -29.08 70.26
C SER A 1061 -32.53 -27.84 69.53
N GLY A 1062 -33.60 -27.22 70.05
CA GLY A 1062 -34.26 -26.06 69.45
C GLY A 1062 -34.02 -24.76 70.19
#